data_AF-A0AAV6SL20-F1
#
_entry.id   AF-A0AAV6SL20-F1
#
_cell.length_a   1.000
_cell.length_b   1.000
_cell.length_c   1.000
_cell.angle_alpha   90.00
_cell.angle_beta   90.00
_cell.angle_gamma   90.00
#
_symmetry.space_group_name_H-M   'P 1'
#
loop_
_entity.id
_entity.type
_entity.pdbx_description
1 polymer ?
#
loop_
_entity_poly.entity_id
_entity_poly.type
_entity_poly.pdbx_seq_one_letter_code
_entity_poly.pdbx_strand_id
1 'polypeptide(L)'
;MDLVSVFFLNLVALGSAISVQQSNRPDRLRYSRDFLIHCSNSGAVISPDGITPEIRRNWAGGSRSDRLASVAAGHAAFRRPGSPRQRTAARVRRRGRRGGVRQRLRRLGLRRLPLPSIILGNAQSLRNKVDELQANVKHISEYREACVIALTETWLKDYDPTQDFDIDGFGQPYRLDRDAQITGKSLGGGVCLYVNPRWCKSVKIRESICSPHVELLSVSLRPFYLPREIPQVFLTVVYIHPRADTAEAASTIAKLVHQLQNKCPDAPHFILGDFNTCSLKQHLGHLHQYVKCPTRHGKILDLCYGTIKGAYKSFPLAPLGFSDHSCVLLAPVYQPALKKGKVERKEVALWTESAIRELNGCLYNTNWDVFKDSCTNLDELTDTVVNYITLCEEMIIPRKTITLYPNNKPWVSKSLKNSINKKKIAYYQGDISEQKEAQKLVKREIKLAKMQYKDKVQDEFRMGNSRSAWRGIKSMMGIQDKKKRVSNSDKSDSSLAEELNQFYLRFDSIDFSGELSKFREVPWSLSLNKVPTLWKESTIVPVAKVPSPKTLNDYRPVALTSVVMKSFERIVKKSLLAMTQTVIDPLQFAYQPRKGVEDAVATLLNLIVRHLEGRKTHIRLCFADFSSAFNCMQPLVLAHRLSEIPSVDLGTICWLVDFLTTRPQRTRVNETLSGTLLCSTGSPQGCVLSPLLFMLYTNDCKSTFESRHIIKFADDSVIVSLLQDHEAGHGPVLDHFVRWCDDSYLQLNVSKTKDMKIDFRKNPPVTAQTFVKGTAVDTVNHYKYLGTILDDKLSFESNSDAICRKVNQSRVSPEKRNCPFEAMRCSGLQQLRYENSIQLPVQLAGDLQLAWLRMDDTSDIDQSIAIDVLGTPTLKDVKDNAEATQKPMTLR
;
A
#
# COMPACT_ATOMS: atom_id res chain seq x y z
N MET A 1 30.50 27.10 22.34
CA MET A 1 30.40 25.64 22.58
C MET A 1 29.28 25.29 23.56
N ASP A 2 29.02 26.13 24.57
CA ASP A 2 28.18 25.82 25.74
C ASP A 2 26.71 25.49 25.45
N LEU A 3 26.16 26.04 24.36
CA LEU A 3 24.81 25.69 23.89
C LEU A 3 24.67 24.21 23.49
N VAL A 4 25.74 23.56 23.01
CA VAL A 4 25.73 22.12 22.71
C VAL A 4 25.66 21.32 24.02
N SER A 5 26.42 21.72 25.04
CA SER A 5 26.38 21.13 26.39
C SER A 5 24.99 21.23 27.01
N VAL A 6 24.35 22.40 26.95
CA VAL A 6 22.99 22.61 27.47
C VAL A 6 21.94 21.84 26.66
N PHE A 7 22.12 21.71 25.33
CA PHE A 7 21.20 20.92 24.49
C PHE A 7 21.29 19.41 24.77
N PHE A 8 22.51 18.88 25.00
CA PHE A 8 22.72 17.49 25.41
C PHE A 8 22.20 17.22 26.82
N LEU A 9 22.44 18.10 27.80
CA LEU A 9 21.88 17.98 29.15
C LEU A 9 20.34 17.97 29.15
N ASN A 10 19.70 18.82 28.33
CA ASN A 10 18.24 18.81 28.17
C ASN A 10 17.73 17.57 27.43
N LEU A 11 18.47 17.00 26.49
CA LEU A 11 18.15 15.72 25.83
C LEU A 11 18.20 14.55 26.82
N VAL A 12 19.18 14.52 27.72
CA VAL A 12 19.27 13.56 28.82
C VAL A 12 18.08 13.74 29.79
N ALA A 13 17.74 14.96 30.17
CA ALA A 13 16.58 15.25 31.03
C ALA A 13 15.24 14.83 30.39
N LEU A 14 15.07 15.03 29.07
CA LEU A 14 13.90 14.56 28.31
C LEU A 14 13.83 13.03 28.23
N GLY A 15 14.97 12.33 28.14
CA GLY A 15 15.04 10.88 28.25
C GLY A 15 14.50 10.38 29.60
N SER A 16 14.91 11.02 30.70
CA SER A 16 14.43 10.72 32.05
C SER A 16 12.91 10.94 32.20
N ALA A 17 12.39 12.06 31.69
CA ALA A 17 10.95 12.38 31.76
C ALA A 17 10.06 11.37 31.01
N ILE A 18 10.51 10.86 29.86
CA ILE A 18 9.79 9.85 29.07
C ILE A 18 9.76 8.49 29.80
N SER A 19 10.80 8.16 30.58
CA SER A 19 10.85 6.92 31.37
C SER A 19 9.86 6.92 32.55
N VAL A 20 9.59 8.09 33.15
CA VAL A 20 8.69 8.22 34.32
C VAL A 20 7.21 8.10 33.95
N GLN A 21 6.81 8.44 32.73
CA GLN A 21 5.42 8.26 32.29
C GLN A 21 5.05 6.81 31.90
N GLN A 22 6.01 5.89 31.79
CA GLN A 22 5.73 4.48 31.49
C GLN A 22 5.67 3.56 32.72
N SER A 23 6.05 4.02 33.92
CA SER A 23 6.04 3.19 35.14
C SER A 23 4.70 3.16 35.89
N ASN A 24 3.74 4.05 35.58
CA ASN A 24 2.44 4.08 36.24
C ASN A 24 1.37 3.21 35.53
N ARG A 25 1.52 1.89 35.66
CA ARG A 25 0.40 0.93 35.60
C ARG A 25 0.51 -0.09 36.74
N PRO A 26 -0.53 -0.28 37.57
CA PRO A 26 -0.44 -1.12 38.76
C PRO A 26 -0.79 -2.58 38.44
N ASP A 27 0.22 -3.39 38.10
CA ASP A 27 0.03 -4.85 38.09
C ASP A 27 0.18 -5.43 39.51
N ARG A 28 -0.95 -5.94 40.02
CA ARG A 28 -1.08 -6.45 41.39
C ARG A 28 -0.22 -7.69 41.64
N LEU A 29 0.50 -7.65 42.76
CA LEU A 29 1.07 -8.80 43.46
C LEU A 29 0.09 -9.99 43.50
N ARG A 30 0.57 -11.19 43.14
CA ARG A 30 0.17 -12.44 43.80
C ARG A 30 1.39 -13.34 44.03
N TYR A 31 1.60 -13.65 45.30
CA TYR A 31 2.64 -14.53 45.80
C TYR A 31 2.32 -16.02 45.55
N SER A 32 3.39 -16.77 45.31
CA SER A 32 3.58 -18.22 45.51
C SER A 32 5.11 -18.39 45.33
N ARG A 33 5.97 -18.66 46.34
CA ARG A 33 5.87 -19.68 47.43
C ARG A 33 5.42 -21.00 46.81
N ASP A 34 6.28 -21.96 46.47
CA ASP A 34 7.39 -22.51 47.25
C ASP A 34 8.45 -23.22 46.37
N PHE A 35 9.73 -23.12 46.73
CA PHE A 35 10.61 -24.25 47.14
C PHE A 35 12.07 -23.79 47.26
N LEU A 36 12.57 -23.79 48.49
CA LEU A 36 13.97 -23.69 48.87
C LEU A 36 14.45 -25.11 49.22
N ILE A 37 15.75 -25.41 49.07
CA ILE A 37 16.60 -26.17 50.03
C ILE A 37 18.02 -26.34 49.46
N HIS A 38 19.00 -25.84 50.23
CA HIS A 38 20.41 -26.24 50.43
C HIS A 38 21.31 -26.69 49.24
N CYS A 39 22.41 -25.97 48.97
CA CYS A 39 23.77 -26.10 49.57
C CYS A 39 24.62 -27.24 48.93
N SER A 40 25.95 -27.16 48.82
CA SER A 40 26.93 -26.11 49.17
C SER A 40 28.29 -26.41 48.52
N ASN A 41 29.15 -25.39 48.42
CA ASN A 41 30.63 -25.45 48.39
C ASN A 41 31.35 -26.54 47.56
N SER A 42 32.06 -26.09 46.53
CA SER A 42 33.53 -26.07 46.59
C SER A 42 34.11 -25.20 45.48
N GLY A 43 34.98 -24.26 45.85
CA GLY A 43 35.82 -23.56 44.89
C GLY A 43 37.17 -24.27 44.78
N ALA A 44 37.63 -24.51 43.56
CA ALA A 44 39.00 -24.91 43.29
C ALA A 44 39.45 -24.22 41.99
N VAL A 45 40.44 -23.33 42.10
CA VAL A 45 41.13 -22.72 40.96
C VAL A 45 42.24 -23.67 40.55
N ILE A 46 42.25 -24.11 39.29
CA ILE A 46 43.42 -24.76 38.67
C ILE A 46 43.64 -24.13 37.30
N SER A 47 44.91 -23.79 37.03
CA SER A 47 45.39 -23.15 35.80
C SER A 47 45.24 -24.04 34.55
N PRO A 48 45.33 -23.46 33.34
CA PRO A 48 45.33 -24.24 32.11
C PRO A 48 46.70 -24.89 31.89
N ASP A 49 46.71 -26.19 31.58
CA ASP A 49 47.39 -26.76 30.41
C ASP A 49 47.27 -28.30 30.43
N GLY A 50 46.72 -28.88 29.37
CA GLY A 50 46.55 -30.33 29.30
C GLY A 50 45.67 -30.84 28.15
N ILE A 51 46.34 -31.45 27.16
CA ILE A 51 45.84 -32.59 26.35
C ILE A 51 44.85 -32.26 25.20
N THR A 52 45.47 -31.97 24.05
CA THR A 52 45.19 -32.44 22.66
C THR A 52 43.78 -32.38 22.02
N PRO A 53 43.67 -31.93 20.75
CA PRO A 53 42.39 -31.79 20.05
C PRO A 53 41.97 -33.05 19.27
N GLU A 54 41.24 -33.96 19.92
CA GLU A 54 40.55 -35.04 19.19
C GLU A 54 39.11 -34.66 18.79
N ILE A 55 38.60 -35.27 17.72
CA ILE A 55 37.20 -35.15 17.23
C ILE A 55 36.79 -33.74 16.73
N ARG A 56 37.62 -33.15 15.84
CA ARG A 56 37.18 -32.12 14.87
C ARG A 56 37.35 -32.58 13.42
N ARG A 57 36.63 -33.62 12.99
CA ARG A 57 36.46 -33.96 11.55
C ARG A 57 35.26 -34.88 11.27
N ASN A 58 34.10 -34.26 11.07
CA ASN A 58 32.88 -34.76 10.41
C ASN A 58 31.92 -33.55 10.47
N TRP A 59 31.45 -32.91 9.40
CA TRP A 59 30.87 -33.44 8.17
C TRP A 59 31.32 -32.64 6.93
N ALA A 60 32.01 -33.28 5.98
CA ALA A 60 32.18 -32.75 4.62
C ALA A 60 32.22 -33.90 3.60
N GLY A 61 31.31 -33.85 2.63
CA GLY A 61 31.38 -34.52 1.31
C GLY A 61 31.87 -35.96 1.21
N GLY A 62 30.94 -36.94 1.21
CA GLY A 62 31.21 -38.32 0.80
C GLY A 62 30.11 -38.88 -0.11
N SER A 63 30.27 -38.79 -1.42
CA SER A 63 29.35 -39.39 -2.39
C SER A 63 29.65 -40.87 -2.60
N ARG A 64 28.67 -41.75 -2.36
CA ARG A 64 28.73 -43.17 -2.73
C ARG A 64 28.00 -43.42 -4.06
N SER A 65 28.76 -43.79 -5.09
CA SER A 65 28.29 -44.72 -6.12
C SER A 65 29.50 -45.30 -6.87
N ASP A 66 30.01 -46.44 -6.43
CA ASP A 66 30.78 -47.36 -7.29
C ASP A 66 30.58 -48.80 -6.79
N ARG A 67 30.12 -49.63 -7.74
CA ARG A 67 29.88 -51.09 -7.77
C ARG A 67 28.80 -51.28 -8.86
N LEU A 68 29.02 -52.01 -9.96
CA LEU A 68 30.04 -53.01 -10.29
C LEU A 68 30.38 -53.03 -11.80
N ALA A 69 31.49 -53.71 -12.12
CA ALA A 69 31.81 -54.40 -13.37
C ALA A 69 32.24 -53.58 -14.61
N SER A 70 33.55 -53.63 -14.87
CA SER A 70 34.09 -53.89 -16.21
C SER A 70 35.27 -54.86 -16.10
N VAL A 71 35.16 -56.02 -16.75
CA VAL A 71 36.27 -56.95 -17.03
C VAL A 71 36.42 -57.02 -18.55
N ALA A 72 37.63 -57.38 -19.00
CA ALA A 72 38.06 -57.58 -20.39
C ALA A 72 38.37 -56.32 -21.22
N ALA A 73 39.64 -56.23 -21.60
CA ALA A 73 40.11 -55.53 -22.80
C ALA A 73 40.53 -56.60 -23.82
N GLY A 74 40.28 -56.37 -25.11
CA GLY A 74 40.59 -57.34 -26.17
C GLY A 74 40.54 -56.73 -27.58
N HIS A 75 41.70 -56.72 -28.24
CA HIS A 75 42.04 -56.16 -29.54
C HIS A 75 41.13 -56.47 -30.75
N ALA A 76 40.92 -55.47 -31.62
CA ALA A 76 41.00 -55.49 -33.11
C ALA A 76 40.44 -54.15 -33.67
N ALA A 77 41.21 -53.22 -34.25
CA ALA A 77 41.88 -53.23 -35.55
C ALA A 77 40.94 -53.32 -36.78
N PHE A 78 40.68 -52.20 -37.49
CA PHE A 78 41.15 -51.96 -38.89
C PHE A 78 40.67 -50.63 -39.54
N ARG A 79 41.48 -50.17 -40.53
CA ARG A 79 41.28 -49.14 -41.60
C ARG A 79 41.34 -47.62 -41.28
N ARG A 80 42.35 -46.98 -41.90
CA ARG A 80 42.52 -45.54 -42.26
C ARG A 80 41.99 -45.32 -43.71
N PRO A 81 42.19 -44.17 -44.42
CA PRO A 81 42.63 -42.81 -44.04
C PRO A 81 41.71 -41.66 -44.56
N GLY A 82 41.99 -40.40 -44.17
CA GLY A 82 41.38 -39.20 -44.78
C GLY A 82 41.87 -37.88 -44.15
N SER A 83 42.42 -36.97 -44.95
CA SER A 83 43.15 -35.75 -44.54
C SER A 83 42.24 -34.60 -44.00
N PRO A 84 42.80 -33.56 -43.33
CA PRO A 84 42.06 -32.80 -42.33
C PRO A 84 41.26 -31.61 -42.89
N ARG A 85 40.06 -31.39 -42.33
CA ARG A 85 39.40 -30.08 -42.33
C ARG A 85 39.39 -29.50 -40.92
N GLN A 86 39.88 -28.26 -40.80
CA GLN A 86 39.93 -27.51 -39.54
C GLN A 86 38.54 -27.44 -38.89
N ARG A 87 38.36 -28.13 -37.76
CA ARG A 87 37.18 -27.95 -36.90
C ARG A 87 37.50 -26.91 -35.84
N THR A 88 36.96 -25.70 -36.02
CA THR A 88 36.79 -24.70 -34.96
C THR A 88 36.33 -25.38 -33.67
N ALA A 89 36.97 -25.05 -32.55
CA ALA A 89 36.77 -25.70 -31.26
C ALA A 89 35.29 -25.84 -30.89
N ALA A 90 34.76 -27.06 -31.00
CA ALA A 90 33.37 -27.38 -30.71
C ALA A 90 33.13 -27.24 -29.20
N ARG A 91 32.70 -26.05 -28.79
CA ARG A 91 32.41 -25.67 -27.40
C ARG A 91 31.54 -26.73 -26.75
N VAL A 92 32.15 -27.56 -25.88
CA VAL A 92 31.50 -28.72 -25.26
C VAL A 92 30.22 -28.27 -24.56
N ARG A 93 29.07 -28.62 -25.14
CA ARG A 93 27.76 -28.35 -24.53
C ARG A 93 27.69 -29.14 -23.24
N ARG A 94 27.86 -28.46 -22.09
CA ARG A 94 27.57 -29.01 -20.76
C ARG A 94 26.22 -29.74 -20.82
N ARG A 95 26.20 -31.06 -20.57
CA ARG A 95 24.97 -31.87 -20.51
C ARG A 95 24.02 -31.24 -19.49
N GLY A 96 23.03 -30.51 -19.97
CA GLY A 96 22.14 -29.73 -19.13
C GLY A 96 21.22 -30.64 -18.31
N ARG A 97 21.13 -30.41 -16.99
CA ARG A 97 20.06 -30.97 -16.13
C ARG A 97 18.70 -30.35 -16.49
N ARG A 98 18.19 -30.60 -17.70
CA ARG A 98 16.82 -30.25 -18.13
C ARG A 98 15.91 -31.47 -18.13
N GLY A 99 15.76 -32.09 -16.96
CA GLY A 99 14.56 -32.88 -16.70
C GLY A 99 13.34 -31.95 -16.77
N GLY A 100 12.48 -32.15 -17.76
CA GLY A 100 11.28 -31.35 -17.97
C GLY A 100 10.32 -31.42 -16.77
N VAL A 101 9.29 -30.56 -16.76
CA VAL A 101 8.31 -30.51 -15.65
C VAL A 101 7.73 -31.91 -15.37
N ARG A 102 7.33 -32.66 -16.42
CA ARG A 102 6.84 -34.04 -16.29
C ARG A 102 7.82 -34.98 -15.57
N GLN A 103 9.11 -34.97 -15.93
CA GLN A 103 10.13 -35.80 -15.26
C GLN A 103 10.37 -35.37 -13.80
N ARG A 104 10.19 -34.09 -13.46
CA ARG A 104 10.24 -33.60 -12.07
C ARG A 104 9.05 -34.09 -11.25
N LEU A 105 7.84 -34.11 -11.83
CA LEU A 105 6.64 -34.64 -11.17
C LEU A 105 6.79 -36.13 -10.86
N ARG A 106 7.18 -36.94 -11.86
CA ARG A 106 7.50 -38.38 -11.68
C ARG A 106 8.50 -38.64 -10.55
N ARG A 107 9.56 -37.81 -10.42
CA ARG A 107 10.57 -37.94 -9.35
C ARG A 107 10.10 -37.50 -7.96
N LEU A 108 9.11 -36.61 -7.86
CA LEU A 108 8.56 -36.16 -6.57
C LEU A 108 7.58 -37.18 -5.99
N GLY A 109 6.86 -37.88 -6.86
CA GLY A 109 5.79 -38.80 -6.49
C GLY A 109 4.52 -38.07 -6.06
N LEU A 110 3.36 -38.67 -6.40
CA LEU A 110 2.04 -38.05 -6.23
C LEU A 110 1.81 -37.47 -4.82
N ARG A 111 2.20 -38.21 -3.77
CA ARG A 111 2.02 -37.83 -2.36
C ARG A 111 2.77 -36.55 -1.91
N ARG A 112 3.74 -36.05 -2.69
CA ARG A 112 4.57 -34.88 -2.34
C ARG A 112 4.35 -33.68 -3.27
N LEU A 113 3.34 -33.72 -4.13
CA LEU A 113 3.01 -32.61 -5.03
C LEU A 113 2.36 -31.46 -4.24
N PRO A 114 2.91 -30.22 -4.29
CA PRO A 114 2.45 -29.08 -3.49
C PRO A 114 1.15 -28.45 -4.01
N LEU A 115 0.80 -28.73 -5.27
CA LEU A 115 -0.44 -28.39 -5.96
C LEU A 115 -0.83 -29.60 -6.83
N PRO A 116 -2.12 -29.84 -7.12
CA PRO A 116 -2.56 -31.00 -7.91
C PRO A 116 -2.08 -30.96 -9.36
N SER A 117 -1.75 -32.10 -9.96
CA SER A 117 -1.86 -32.27 -11.42
C SER A 117 -3.35 -32.39 -11.77
N ILE A 118 -3.83 -31.57 -12.71
CA ILE A 118 -5.25 -31.54 -13.10
C ILE A 118 -5.35 -31.90 -14.59
N ILE A 119 -6.23 -32.83 -14.94
CA ILE A 119 -6.72 -33.01 -16.31
C ILE A 119 -8.07 -32.30 -16.40
N LEU A 120 -8.24 -31.50 -17.45
CA LEU A 120 -9.48 -30.79 -17.79
C LEU A 120 -9.94 -31.22 -19.19
N GLY A 121 -11.23 -31.43 -19.40
CA GLY A 121 -11.81 -31.58 -20.74
C GLY A 121 -13.33 -31.52 -20.76
N ASN A 122 -13.89 -31.11 -21.90
CA ASN A 122 -15.31 -31.24 -22.20
C ASN A 122 -15.58 -32.66 -22.73
N ALA A 123 -16.40 -33.42 -22.00
CA ALA A 123 -16.60 -34.84 -22.21
C ALA A 123 -17.60 -35.15 -23.34
N GLN A 124 -18.61 -34.29 -23.58
CA GLN A 124 -19.71 -34.52 -24.52
C GLN A 124 -20.32 -35.93 -24.37
N SER A 125 -21.08 -36.12 -23.29
CA SER A 125 -21.54 -37.41 -22.76
C SER A 125 -20.44 -38.29 -22.16
N LEU A 126 -20.50 -38.51 -20.85
CA LEU A 126 -19.59 -39.41 -20.14
C LEU A 126 -19.97 -40.88 -20.28
N ARG A 127 -21.27 -41.21 -20.45
CA ARG A 127 -21.79 -42.59 -20.43
C ARG A 127 -21.03 -43.53 -21.36
N ASN A 128 -20.71 -43.09 -22.58
CA ASN A 128 -20.06 -43.91 -23.60
C ASN A 128 -18.52 -43.84 -23.56
N LYS A 129 -17.94 -43.22 -22.53
CA LYS A 129 -16.51 -42.87 -22.45
C LYS A 129 -15.83 -43.32 -21.16
N VAL A 130 -16.54 -44.02 -20.27
CA VAL A 130 -16.00 -44.55 -19.01
C VAL A 130 -14.90 -45.58 -19.29
N ASP A 131 -15.12 -46.53 -20.20
CA ASP A 131 -14.12 -47.54 -20.57
C ASP A 131 -12.84 -46.95 -21.16
N GLU A 132 -12.98 -45.93 -22.02
CA GLU A 132 -11.84 -45.21 -22.59
C GLU A 132 -11.06 -44.46 -21.49
N LEU A 133 -11.77 -43.79 -20.58
CA LEU A 133 -11.15 -43.07 -19.47
C LEU A 133 -10.45 -44.03 -18.49
N GLN A 134 -11.03 -45.20 -18.25
CA GLN A 134 -10.46 -46.29 -17.46
C GLN A 134 -9.21 -46.88 -18.13
N ALA A 135 -9.24 -47.12 -19.45
CA ALA A 135 -8.08 -47.52 -20.23
C ALA A 135 -6.97 -46.46 -20.21
N ASN A 136 -7.33 -45.18 -20.34
CA ASN A 136 -6.41 -44.06 -20.23
C ASN A 136 -5.73 -44.01 -18.84
N VAL A 137 -6.48 -44.18 -17.75
CA VAL A 137 -5.92 -44.25 -16.38
C VAL A 137 -5.02 -45.47 -16.17
N LYS A 138 -5.32 -46.61 -16.79
CA LYS A 138 -4.51 -47.83 -16.70
C LYS A 138 -3.19 -47.71 -17.48
N HIS A 139 -3.25 -47.27 -18.73
CA HIS A 139 -2.14 -47.33 -19.70
C HIS A 139 -1.38 -46.01 -19.87
N ILE A 140 -2.02 -44.84 -19.73
CA ILE A 140 -1.38 -43.53 -19.93
C ILE A 140 -0.90 -42.96 -18.59
N SER A 141 0.41 -42.72 -18.48
CA SER A 141 1.03 -42.25 -17.23
C SER A 141 0.48 -40.91 -16.74
N GLU A 142 0.13 -40.03 -17.68
CA GLU A 142 -0.41 -38.69 -17.42
C GLU A 142 -1.78 -38.74 -16.71
N TYR A 143 -2.65 -39.69 -17.06
CA TYR A 143 -3.94 -39.92 -16.39
C TYR A 143 -3.73 -40.64 -15.05
N ARG A 144 -2.91 -41.69 -15.03
CA ARG A 144 -2.59 -42.46 -13.82
C ARG A 144 -1.92 -41.64 -12.70
N GLU A 145 -1.15 -40.62 -13.08
CA GLU A 145 -0.45 -39.70 -12.17
C GLU A 145 -1.15 -38.32 -12.04
N ALA A 146 -2.39 -38.19 -12.53
CA ALA A 146 -3.21 -37.02 -12.24
C ALA A 146 -3.69 -37.06 -10.78
N CYS A 147 -3.63 -35.92 -10.10
CA CYS A 147 -4.24 -35.76 -8.78
C CYS A 147 -5.76 -35.60 -8.89
N VAL A 148 -6.23 -35.01 -10.00
CA VAL A 148 -7.61 -34.60 -10.25
C VAL A 148 -7.93 -34.73 -11.73
N ILE A 149 -9.12 -35.23 -12.07
CA ILE A 149 -9.70 -35.16 -13.42
C ILE A 149 -11.01 -34.38 -13.31
N ALA A 150 -11.16 -33.31 -14.07
CA ALA A 150 -12.33 -32.45 -14.09
C ALA A 150 -12.96 -32.47 -15.49
N LEU A 151 -14.25 -32.79 -15.56
CA LEU A 151 -14.99 -32.93 -16.80
C LEU A 151 -16.21 -32.01 -16.81
N THR A 152 -16.46 -31.37 -17.95
CA THR A 152 -17.68 -30.62 -18.23
C THR A 152 -18.51 -31.34 -19.29
N GLU A 153 -19.80 -31.05 -19.38
CA GLU A 153 -20.74 -31.73 -20.30
C GLU A 153 -20.77 -33.25 -20.13
N THR A 154 -20.99 -33.66 -18.88
CA THR A 154 -21.11 -35.08 -18.53
C THR A 154 -22.41 -35.71 -19.07
N TRP A 155 -23.45 -34.88 -19.25
CA TRP A 155 -24.82 -35.24 -19.67
C TRP A 155 -25.51 -36.28 -18.79
N LEU A 156 -25.03 -36.44 -17.55
CA LEU A 156 -25.63 -37.32 -16.54
C LEU A 156 -26.92 -36.72 -15.97
N LYS A 157 -27.76 -37.60 -15.42
CA LYS A 157 -29.05 -37.30 -14.79
C LYS A 157 -29.12 -37.95 -13.41
N ASP A 158 -30.05 -37.48 -12.59
CA ASP A 158 -30.21 -37.95 -11.20
C ASP A 158 -30.50 -39.46 -11.08
N TYR A 159 -31.09 -40.06 -12.13
CA TYR A 159 -31.34 -41.51 -12.21
C TYR A 159 -30.10 -42.34 -12.57
N ASP A 160 -29.00 -41.74 -13.03
CA ASP A 160 -27.76 -42.45 -13.34
C ASP A 160 -27.00 -42.76 -12.03
N PRO A 161 -26.82 -44.02 -11.60
CA PRO A 161 -26.12 -44.33 -10.36
C PRO A 161 -24.67 -43.82 -10.38
N THR A 162 -24.22 -43.14 -9.33
CA THR A 162 -22.83 -42.61 -9.26
C THR A 162 -21.77 -43.72 -9.24
N GLN A 163 -22.16 -44.95 -8.90
CA GLN A 163 -21.29 -46.12 -8.83
C GLN A 163 -20.85 -46.60 -10.22
N ASP A 164 -21.71 -46.45 -11.23
CA ASP A 164 -21.45 -46.91 -12.61
C ASP A 164 -20.36 -46.09 -13.32
N PHE A 165 -19.93 -44.98 -12.70
CA PHE A 165 -18.90 -44.07 -13.19
C PHE A 165 -17.63 -44.12 -12.31
N ASP A 166 -17.44 -45.17 -11.51
CA ASP A 166 -16.21 -45.39 -10.75
C ASP A 166 -15.02 -45.66 -11.70
N ILE A 167 -13.84 -45.15 -11.33
CA ILE A 167 -12.60 -45.25 -12.08
C ILE A 167 -11.52 -45.80 -11.15
N ASP A 168 -10.85 -46.87 -11.54
CA ASP A 168 -9.85 -47.51 -10.69
C ASP A 168 -8.71 -46.54 -10.36
N GLY A 169 -8.38 -46.45 -9.09
CA GLY A 169 -7.40 -45.49 -8.56
C GLY A 169 -7.89 -44.05 -8.41
N PHE A 170 -9.14 -43.72 -8.75
CA PHE A 170 -9.79 -42.43 -8.45
C PHE A 170 -11.03 -42.56 -7.56
N GLY A 171 -11.82 -43.63 -7.69
CA GLY A 171 -13.09 -43.75 -6.96
C GLY A 171 -14.24 -43.02 -7.65
N GLN A 172 -15.40 -43.05 -7.01
CA GLN A 172 -16.62 -42.36 -7.45
C GLN A 172 -16.43 -40.86 -7.72
N PRO A 173 -17.11 -40.30 -8.74
CA PRO A 173 -17.05 -38.88 -9.04
C PRO A 173 -17.83 -38.01 -8.05
N TYR A 174 -17.29 -36.81 -7.76
CA TYR A 174 -18.09 -35.71 -7.24
C TYR A 174 -18.72 -34.98 -8.43
N ARG A 175 -20.04 -35.09 -8.61
CA ARG A 175 -20.76 -34.51 -9.77
C ARG A 175 -21.86 -33.53 -9.35
N LEU A 176 -22.23 -32.67 -10.29
CA LEU A 176 -23.44 -31.87 -10.28
C LEU A 176 -24.09 -32.04 -11.65
N ASP A 177 -25.28 -32.61 -11.67
CA ASP A 177 -26.04 -32.91 -12.87
C ASP A 177 -26.95 -31.73 -13.24
N ARG A 178 -27.36 -31.64 -14.51
CA ARG A 178 -28.26 -30.56 -14.96
C ARG A 178 -29.71 -30.89 -14.61
N ASP A 179 -30.28 -30.07 -13.74
CA ASP A 179 -31.72 -29.94 -13.57
C ASP A 179 -32.36 -29.27 -14.80
N ALA A 180 -33.23 -30.01 -15.50
CA ALA A 180 -33.91 -29.54 -16.69
C ALA A 180 -35.07 -28.55 -16.40
N GLN A 181 -35.67 -28.62 -15.20
CA GLN A 181 -36.74 -27.70 -14.77
C GLN A 181 -36.16 -26.31 -14.50
N ILE A 182 -35.02 -26.25 -13.79
CA ILE A 182 -34.35 -24.97 -13.46
C ILE A 182 -33.73 -24.33 -14.72
N THR A 183 -33.16 -25.11 -15.63
CA THR A 183 -32.39 -24.57 -16.77
C THR A 183 -33.18 -24.41 -18.07
N GLY A 184 -34.41 -24.93 -18.14
CA GLY A 184 -35.27 -24.92 -19.34
C GLY A 184 -34.68 -25.70 -20.52
N LYS A 185 -33.74 -26.62 -20.29
CA LYS A 185 -32.99 -27.35 -21.33
C LYS A 185 -32.90 -28.84 -21.02
N SER A 186 -33.38 -29.67 -21.93
CA SER A 186 -33.36 -31.14 -21.81
C SER A 186 -31.98 -31.76 -22.04
N LEU A 187 -31.23 -31.22 -23.02
CA LEU A 187 -29.95 -31.76 -23.51
C LEU A 187 -28.73 -30.94 -23.07
N GLY A 188 -27.60 -31.63 -22.88
CA GLY A 188 -26.31 -31.04 -22.52
C GLY A 188 -26.12 -30.72 -21.03
N GLY A 189 -24.92 -30.24 -20.66
CA GLY A 189 -24.58 -29.80 -19.30
C GLY A 189 -24.08 -30.91 -18.37
N GLY A 190 -23.97 -30.57 -17.09
CA GLY A 190 -23.39 -31.36 -16.02
C GLY A 190 -21.87 -31.15 -15.86
N VAL A 191 -21.39 -31.15 -14.62
CA VAL A 191 -19.96 -31.04 -14.27
C VAL A 191 -19.54 -32.12 -13.27
N CYS A 192 -18.34 -32.65 -13.44
CA CYS A 192 -17.83 -33.78 -12.66
C CYS A 192 -16.35 -33.61 -12.28
N LEU A 193 -16.00 -34.15 -11.10
CA LEU A 193 -14.67 -34.08 -10.52
C LEU A 193 -14.27 -35.41 -9.86
N TYR A 194 -13.24 -36.04 -10.41
CA TYR A 194 -12.55 -37.19 -9.80
C TYR A 194 -11.33 -36.71 -9.02
N VAL A 195 -11.10 -37.27 -7.83
CA VAL A 195 -9.97 -36.90 -6.94
C VAL A 195 -9.19 -38.14 -6.54
N ASN A 196 -7.90 -38.20 -6.87
CA ASN A 196 -7.09 -39.38 -6.61
C ASN A 196 -6.86 -39.58 -5.08
N PRO A 197 -7.37 -40.68 -4.46
CA PRO A 197 -7.24 -40.93 -3.03
C PRO A 197 -5.80 -41.20 -2.58
N ARG A 198 -4.86 -41.45 -3.51
CA ARG A 198 -3.42 -41.54 -3.21
C ARG A 198 -2.80 -40.15 -2.96
N TRP A 199 -3.46 -39.06 -3.37
CA TRP A 199 -3.04 -37.67 -3.13
C TRP A 199 -3.88 -36.97 -2.04
N CYS A 200 -5.21 -37.13 -2.07
CA CYS A 200 -6.12 -36.46 -1.16
C CYS A 200 -7.32 -37.35 -0.80
N LYS A 201 -7.48 -37.68 0.48
CA LYS A 201 -8.72 -38.29 1.03
C LYS A 201 -9.66 -37.27 1.70
N SER A 202 -9.17 -36.07 2.03
CA SER A 202 -9.98 -35.04 2.69
C SER A 202 -10.58 -34.09 1.65
N VAL A 203 -11.72 -34.50 1.12
CA VAL A 203 -12.51 -33.78 0.12
C VAL A 203 -13.79 -33.28 0.79
N LYS A 204 -14.19 -32.03 0.54
CA LYS A 204 -15.48 -31.49 0.98
C LYS A 204 -16.07 -30.61 -0.10
N ILE A 205 -17.27 -30.93 -0.58
CA ILE A 205 -18.08 -30.01 -1.39
C ILE A 205 -18.35 -28.76 -0.52
N ARG A 206 -18.26 -27.58 -1.14
CA ARG A 206 -18.53 -26.28 -0.50
C ARG A 206 -19.80 -25.65 -1.01
N GLU A 207 -19.99 -25.72 -2.32
CA GLU A 207 -21.14 -25.14 -3.02
C GLU A 207 -21.33 -25.87 -4.35
N SER A 208 -22.58 -26.02 -4.73
CA SER A 208 -23.06 -26.60 -5.98
C SER A 208 -24.21 -25.73 -6.47
N ILE A 209 -24.05 -25.14 -7.66
CA ILE A 209 -25.01 -24.17 -8.22
C ILE A 209 -25.40 -24.65 -9.62
N CYS A 210 -26.68 -24.96 -9.81
CA CYS A 210 -27.29 -25.15 -11.12
C CYS A 210 -28.17 -23.94 -11.40
N SER A 211 -27.97 -23.28 -12.53
CA SER A 211 -28.75 -22.11 -12.96
C SER A 211 -28.81 -22.03 -14.49
N PRO A 212 -29.74 -21.27 -15.10
CA PRO A 212 -29.83 -21.12 -16.55
C PRO A 212 -28.54 -20.60 -17.22
N HIS A 213 -27.69 -19.91 -16.46
CA HIS A 213 -26.51 -19.21 -16.94
C HIS A 213 -25.18 -19.87 -16.55
N VAL A 214 -25.12 -20.57 -15.41
CA VAL A 214 -23.91 -21.26 -14.93
C VAL A 214 -24.23 -22.53 -14.15
N GLU A 215 -23.48 -23.58 -14.45
CA GLU A 215 -23.41 -24.82 -13.68
C GLU A 215 -22.02 -24.89 -13.01
N LEU A 216 -21.98 -25.08 -11.70
CA LEU A 216 -20.76 -24.92 -10.92
C LEU A 216 -20.68 -25.88 -9.74
N LEU A 217 -19.55 -26.57 -9.61
CA LEU A 217 -19.22 -27.42 -8.47
C LEU A 217 -17.92 -26.96 -7.81
N SER A 218 -17.98 -26.56 -6.54
CA SER A 218 -16.83 -26.04 -5.78
C SER A 218 -16.43 -26.97 -4.64
N VAL A 219 -15.17 -27.41 -4.65
CA VAL A 219 -14.63 -28.45 -3.78
C VAL A 219 -13.38 -27.97 -3.04
N SER A 220 -13.35 -28.27 -1.74
CA SER A 220 -12.25 -27.98 -0.83
C SER A 220 -11.40 -29.24 -0.62
N LEU A 221 -10.14 -29.16 -1.03
CA LEU A 221 -9.18 -30.26 -1.05
C LEU A 221 -8.07 -30.04 -0.02
N ARG A 222 -7.80 -31.05 0.80
CA ARG A 222 -6.68 -31.05 1.74
C ARG A 222 -5.83 -32.32 1.57
N PRO A 223 -4.86 -32.32 0.63
CA PRO A 223 -3.99 -33.46 0.38
C PRO A 223 -3.03 -33.74 1.54
N PHE A 224 -2.39 -34.91 1.50
CA PHE A 224 -1.44 -35.34 2.54
C PHE A 224 -0.22 -34.42 2.70
N TYR A 225 0.14 -33.66 1.67
CA TYR A 225 1.22 -32.69 1.68
C TYR A 225 0.75 -31.35 1.13
N LEU A 226 0.93 -30.28 1.92
CA LEU A 226 0.80 -28.89 1.49
C LEU A 226 2.00 -28.07 1.97
N PRO A 227 2.46 -27.07 1.19
CA PRO A 227 3.38 -26.04 1.67
C PRO A 227 2.82 -25.30 2.88
N ARG A 228 3.67 -24.82 3.80
CA ARG A 228 3.23 -24.15 5.05
C ARG A 228 2.39 -22.90 4.80
N GLU A 229 2.62 -22.25 3.66
CA GLU A 229 1.88 -21.07 3.21
C GLU A 229 0.45 -21.38 2.72
N ILE A 230 0.13 -22.64 2.37
CA ILE A 230 -1.18 -23.04 1.80
C ILE A 230 -1.93 -23.93 2.82
N PRO A 231 -3.08 -23.47 3.38
CA PRO A 231 -3.82 -24.25 4.38
C PRO A 231 -4.68 -25.38 3.78
N GLN A 232 -5.25 -25.14 2.60
CA GLN A 232 -6.08 -26.05 1.78
C GLN A 232 -6.14 -25.49 0.35
N VAL A 233 -6.59 -26.28 -0.63
CA VAL A 233 -6.78 -25.84 -2.02
C VAL A 233 -8.28 -25.84 -2.34
N PHE A 234 -8.77 -24.78 -3.00
CA PHE A 234 -10.11 -24.79 -3.58
C PHE A 234 -10.03 -25.04 -5.09
N LEU A 235 -10.90 -25.90 -5.57
CA LEU A 235 -11.05 -26.23 -6.98
C LEU A 235 -12.53 -26.07 -7.36
N THR A 236 -12.80 -25.32 -8.43
CA THR A 236 -14.16 -25.02 -8.86
C THR A 236 -14.30 -25.37 -10.33
N VAL A 237 -15.12 -26.38 -10.63
CA VAL A 237 -15.47 -26.77 -12.00
C VAL A 237 -16.68 -25.96 -12.45
N VAL A 238 -16.63 -25.40 -13.66
CA VAL A 238 -17.65 -24.50 -14.20
C VAL A 238 -18.01 -24.90 -15.63
N TYR A 239 -19.30 -24.91 -15.94
CA TYR A 239 -19.81 -24.96 -17.31
C TYR A 239 -20.73 -23.76 -17.57
N ILE A 240 -20.47 -23.03 -18.65
CA ILE A 240 -21.27 -21.87 -19.09
C ILE A 240 -21.81 -22.18 -20.47
N HIS A 241 -23.13 -22.25 -20.61
CA HIS A 241 -23.79 -22.54 -21.87
C HIS A 241 -23.58 -21.39 -22.90
N PRO A 242 -23.38 -21.67 -24.21
CA PRO A 242 -23.09 -20.62 -25.21
C PRO A 242 -24.13 -19.48 -25.31
N ARG A 243 -25.39 -19.77 -25.00
CA ARG A 243 -26.52 -18.81 -24.92
C ARG A 243 -26.81 -18.27 -23.50
N ALA A 244 -25.86 -18.32 -22.58
CA ALA A 244 -26.02 -17.78 -21.22
C ALA A 244 -25.70 -16.29 -21.15
N ASP A 245 -26.28 -15.57 -20.17
CA ASP A 245 -25.78 -14.25 -19.81
C ASP A 245 -24.39 -14.39 -19.15
N THR A 246 -23.37 -13.91 -19.87
CA THR A 246 -21.98 -13.95 -19.40
C THR A 246 -21.69 -13.03 -18.23
N ALA A 247 -22.44 -11.93 -18.07
CA ALA A 247 -22.30 -10.99 -16.97
C ALA A 247 -22.86 -11.58 -15.67
N GLU A 248 -24.06 -12.16 -15.71
CA GLU A 248 -24.65 -12.82 -14.55
C GLU A 248 -23.83 -14.05 -14.12
N ALA A 249 -23.44 -14.90 -15.08
CA ALA A 249 -22.57 -16.05 -14.82
C ALA A 249 -21.24 -15.63 -14.15
N ALA A 250 -20.58 -14.60 -14.68
CA ALA A 250 -19.35 -14.07 -14.09
C ALA A 250 -19.56 -13.44 -12.70
N SER A 251 -20.69 -12.76 -12.47
CA SER A 251 -21.08 -12.19 -11.18
C SER A 251 -21.28 -13.28 -10.12
N THR A 252 -21.99 -14.35 -10.45
CA THR A 252 -22.23 -15.51 -9.57
C THR A 252 -20.92 -16.23 -9.21
N ILE A 253 -20.05 -16.47 -10.20
CA ILE A 253 -18.70 -17.03 -9.97
C ILE A 253 -17.88 -16.10 -9.05
N ALA A 254 -17.93 -14.78 -9.27
CA ALA A 254 -17.19 -13.82 -8.47
C ALA A 254 -17.69 -13.74 -7.01
N LYS A 255 -19.01 -13.69 -6.80
CA LYS A 255 -19.64 -13.75 -5.47
C LYS A 255 -19.13 -14.96 -4.68
N LEU A 256 -19.19 -16.15 -5.25
CA LEU A 256 -18.69 -17.38 -4.64
C LEU A 256 -17.19 -17.29 -4.29
N VAL A 257 -16.36 -16.89 -5.25
CA VAL A 257 -14.90 -16.79 -5.06
C VAL A 257 -14.57 -15.81 -3.94
N HIS A 258 -15.26 -14.67 -3.85
CA HIS A 258 -15.10 -13.72 -2.76
C HIS A 258 -15.55 -14.28 -1.41
N GLN A 259 -16.66 -15.02 -1.34
CA GLN A 259 -17.08 -15.69 -0.11
C GLN A 259 -16.05 -16.73 0.37
N LEU A 260 -15.49 -17.54 -0.53
CA LEU A 260 -14.46 -18.53 -0.19
C LEU A 260 -13.13 -17.88 0.21
N GLN A 261 -12.74 -16.80 -0.47
CA GLN A 261 -11.58 -15.96 -0.09
C GLN A 261 -11.76 -15.32 1.29
N ASN A 262 -12.94 -14.78 1.61
CA ASN A 262 -13.24 -14.22 2.92
C ASN A 262 -13.16 -15.28 4.04
N LYS A 263 -13.62 -16.51 3.76
CA LYS A 263 -13.50 -17.65 4.70
C LYS A 263 -12.04 -18.12 4.84
N CYS A 264 -11.21 -18.06 3.79
CA CYS A 264 -9.86 -18.62 3.75
C CYS A 264 -8.91 -17.83 2.79
N PRO A 265 -8.37 -16.67 3.19
CA PRO A 265 -7.62 -15.79 2.29
C PRO A 265 -6.26 -16.36 1.86
N ASP A 266 -5.60 -17.15 2.71
CA ASP A 266 -4.33 -17.83 2.41
C ASP A 266 -4.49 -19.00 1.41
N ALA A 267 -5.72 -19.43 1.07
CA ALA A 267 -5.96 -20.60 0.22
C ALA A 267 -5.92 -20.23 -1.28
N PRO A 268 -5.19 -20.97 -2.13
CA PRO A 268 -5.30 -20.85 -3.57
C PRO A 268 -6.66 -21.36 -4.05
N HIS A 269 -7.24 -20.60 -4.97
CA HIS A 269 -8.47 -20.93 -5.67
C HIS A 269 -8.12 -21.16 -7.14
N PHE A 270 -8.62 -22.25 -7.71
CA PHE A 270 -8.49 -22.58 -9.13
C PHE A 270 -9.89 -22.83 -9.71
N ILE A 271 -10.27 -22.01 -10.67
CA ILE A 271 -11.56 -22.08 -11.38
C ILE A 271 -11.26 -22.61 -12.77
N LEU A 272 -11.95 -23.66 -13.21
CA LEU A 272 -11.64 -24.36 -14.45
C LEU A 272 -12.88 -25.00 -15.07
N GLY A 273 -12.85 -25.25 -16.37
CA GLY A 273 -14.00 -25.75 -17.12
C GLY A 273 -14.16 -25.03 -18.45
N ASP A 274 -15.32 -25.21 -19.08
CA ASP A 274 -15.67 -24.57 -20.35
C ASP A 274 -16.44 -23.27 -20.11
N PHE A 275 -15.81 -22.17 -20.52
CA PHE A 275 -16.33 -20.81 -20.34
C PHE A 275 -17.04 -20.28 -21.58
N ASN A 276 -16.96 -20.97 -22.73
CA ASN A 276 -17.43 -20.51 -24.02
C ASN A 276 -17.02 -19.05 -24.32
N THR A 277 -17.96 -18.10 -24.27
CA THR A 277 -17.72 -16.66 -24.54
C THR A 277 -17.41 -15.83 -23.29
N CYS A 278 -17.58 -16.38 -22.09
CA CYS A 278 -17.51 -15.65 -20.83
C CYS A 278 -16.06 -15.34 -20.39
N SER A 279 -15.80 -14.07 -20.05
CA SER A 279 -14.48 -13.62 -19.58
C SER A 279 -14.53 -13.14 -18.12
N LEU A 280 -13.88 -13.89 -17.24
CA LEU A 280 -13.74 -13.51 -15.83
C LEU A 280 -12.82 -12.28 -15.59
N LYS A 281 -12.25 -11.66 -16.63
CA LYS A 281 -11.29 -10.55 -16.47
C LYS A 281 -11.90 -9.29 -15.86
N GLN A 282 -13.17 -8.99 -16.15
CA GLN A 282 -13.86 -7.81 -15.60
C GLN A 282 -14.12 -7.97 -14.10
N HIS A 283 -14.66 -9.12 -13.70
CA HIS A 283 -15.07 -9.39 -12.31
C HIS A 283 -13.94 -9.92 -11.41
N LEU A 284 -12.97 -10.66 -11.97
CA LEU A 284 -11.90 -11.36 -11.24
C LEU A 284 -10.52 -11.14 -11.89
N GLY A 285 -10.23 -9.90 -12.29
CA GLY A 285 -9.00 -9.51 -13.00
C GLY A 285 -7.66 -9.84 -12.31
N HIS A 286 -7.67 -10.25 -11.03
CA HIS A 286 -6.50 -10.76 -10.33
C HIS A 286 -6.16 -12.23 -10.65
N LEU A 287 -7.07 -13.01 -11.25
CA LEU A 287 -6.78 -14.42 -11.55
C LEU A 287 -5.91 -14.57 -12.80
N HIS A 288 -4.94 -15.49 -12.74
CA HIS A 288 -4.06 -15.81 -13.86
C HIS A 288 -4.59 -16.99 -14.65
N GLN A 289 -4.75 -16.82 -15.95
CA GLN A 289 -5.11 -17.88 -16.89
C GLN A 289 -3.89 -18.78 -17.18
N TYR A 290 -4.04 -20.10 -17.09
CA TYR A 290 -2.98 -21.09 -17.32
C TYR A 290 -3.13 -21.88 -18.63
N VAL A 291 -4.35 -22.04 -19.15
CA VAL A 291 -4.57 -22.67 -20.47
C VAL A 291 -4.24 -21.66 -21.55
N LYS A 292 -3.33 -22.06 -22.46
CA LYS A 292 -2.81 -21.25 -23.57
C LYS A 292 -2.77 -21.99 -24.91
N CYS A 293 -3.06 -23.28 -24.91
CA CYS A 293 -3.22 -24.08 -26.12
C CYS A 293 -4.70 -24.02 -26.57
N PRO A 294 -4.99 -24.06 -27.87
CA PRO A 294 -6.35 -24.22 -28.36
C PRO A 294 -6.92 -25.57 -27.90
N THR A 295 -8.21 -25.59 -27.61
CA THR A 295 -8.92 -26.79 -27.13
C THR A 295 -10.03 -27.23 -28.08
N ARG A 296 -10.63 -26.30 -28.84
CA ARG A 296 -11.64 -26.59 -29.88
C ARG A 296 -11.45 -25.69 -31.10
N HIS A 297 -11.31 -26.26 -32.30
CA HIS A 297 -11.17 -25.54 -33.59
C HIS A 297 -10.27 -24.27 -33.54
N GLY A 298 -9.09 -24.36 -32.92
CA GLY A 298 -8.15 -23.23 -32.80
C GLY A 298 -8.51 -22.18 -31.73
N LYS A 299 -9.68 -22.26 -31.09
CA LYS A 299 -10.11 -21.40 -29.98
C LYS A 299 -9.75 -22.05 -28.62
N ILE A 300 -9.63 -21.22 -27.59
CA ILE A 300 -9.35 -21.63 -26.21
C ILE A 300 -10.63 -21.40 -25.39
N LEU A 301 -11.49 -22.44 -25.29
CA LEU A 301 -12.77 -22.37 -24.58
C LEU A 301 -12.66 -22.95 -23.16
N ASP A 302 -11.92 -24.04 -23.03
CA ASP A 302 -11.61 -24.67 -21.75
C ASP A 302 -10.50 -23.86 -21.05
N LEU A 303 -10.88 -23.13 -20.00
CA LEU A 303 -9.98 -22.23 -19.29
C LEU A 303 -9.68 -22.76 -17.90
N CYS A 304 -8.53 -22.33 -17.36
CA CYS A 304 -8.22 -22.47 -15.96
C CYS A 304 -7.61 -21.16 -15.46
N TYR A 305 -8.29 -20.56 -14.49
CA TYR A 305 -7.93 -19.33 -13.78
C TYR A 305 -7.48 -19.66 -12.36
N GLY A 306 -6.56 -18.90 -11.77
CA GLY A 306 -6.27 -19.05 -10.35
C GLY A 306 -5.38 -17.98 -9.74
N THR A 307 -5.26 -18.00 -8.42
CA THR A 307 -4.64 -16.90 -7.65
C THR A 307 -3.11 -16.81 -7.76
N ILE A 308 -2.41 -17.92 -7.98
CA ILE A 308 -0.94 -18.00 -7.94
C ILE A 308 -0.31 -17.84 -9.34
N LYS A 309 0.29 -16.68 -9.63
CA LYS A 309 0.97 -16.42 -10.91
C LYS A 309 1.98 -17.53 -11.28
N GLY A 310 1.76 -18.17 -12.43
CA GLY A 310 2.63 -19.22 -12.96
C GLY A 310 2.58 -20.57 -12.23
N ALA A 311 1.48 -20.87 -11.52
CA ALA A 311 1.29 -22.16 -10.84
C ALA A 311 1.38 -23.38 -11.78
N TYR A 312 0.81 -23.27 -12.98
CA TYR A 312 0.69 -24.37 -13.95
C TYR A 312 1.34 -24.07 -15.31
N LYS A 313 1.71 -25.15 -16.01
CA LYS A 313 1.84 -25.17 -17.47
C LYS A 313 0.81 -26.12 -18.05
N SER A 314 0.06 -25.63 -19.04
CA SER A 314 -0.86 -26.44 -19.85
C SER A 314 -0.09 -27.24 -20.90
N PHE A 315 -0.58 -28.44 -21.18
CA PHE A 315 -0.21 -29.28 -22.31
C PHE A 315 -1.50 -29.86 -22.92
N PRO A 316 -1.68 -29.85 -24.24
CA PRO A 316 -2.80 -30.56 -24.85
C PRO A 316 -2.65 -32.08 -24.67
N LEU A 317 -3.79 -32.75 -24.62
CA LEU A 317 -4.01 -34.20 -24.67
C LEU A 317 -5.01 -34.49 -25.81
N ALA A 318 -5.18 -35.77 -26.14
CA ALA A 318 -6.23 -36.18 -27.08
C ALA A 318 -7.63 -35.81 -26.56
N PRO A 319 -8.63 -35.64 -27.44
CA PRO A 319 -10.04 -35.62 -27.04
C PRO A 319 -10.45 -36.97 -26.42
N LEU A 320 -11.51 -36.97 -25.61
CA LEU A 320 -12.15 -38.20 -25.14
C LEU A 320 -13.22 -38.64 -26.15
N GLY A 321 -12.99 -39.79 -26.79
CA GLY A 321 -13.82 -40.35 -27.85
C GLY A 321 -14.07 -39.35 -28.98
N PHE A 322 -15.32 -39.28 -29.45
CA PHE A 322 -15.76 -38.31 -30.46
C PHE A 322 -15.98 -36.87 -29.94
N SER A 323 -15.35 -36.46 -28.84
CA SER A 323 -15.44 -35.05 -28.38
C SER A 323 -14.70 -34.13 -29.35
N ASP A 324 -15.30 -33.01 -29.75
CA ASP A 324 -14.62 -31.98 -30.54
C ASP A 324 -13.71 -31.06 -29.71
N HIS A 325 -13.64 -31.28 -28.38
CA HIS A 325 -12.70 -30.65 -27.46
C HIS A 325 -11.51 -31.57 -27.10
N SER A 326 -10.28 -31.07 -27.33
CA SER A 326 -9.04 -31.68 -26.83
C SER A 326 -8.90 -31.47 -25.31
N CYS A 327 -8.58 -32.53 -24.56
CA CYS A 327 -8.28 -32.41 -23.13
C CYS A 327 -6.97 -31.61 -22.87
N VAL A 328 -6.82 -31.10 -21.65
CA VAL A 328 -5.65 -30.30 -21.22
C VAL A 328 -5.09 -30.81 -19.88
N LEU A 329 -3.81 -31.15 -19.87
CA LEU A 329 -3.05 -31.44 -18.66
C LEU A 329 -2.41 -30.16 -18.09
N LEU A 330 -2.83 -29.78 -16.88
CA LEU A 330 -2.23 -28.72 -16.08
C LEU A 330 -1.17 -29.30 -15.14
N ALA A 331 0.09 -29.18 -15.53
CA ALA A 331 1.23 -29.67 -14.78
C ALA A 331 1.73 -28.60 -13.77
N PRO A 332 1.79 -28.88 -12.45
CA PRO A 332 2.21 -27.89 -11.47
C PRO A 332 3.71 -27.57 -11.56
N VAL A 333 4.02 -26.28 -11.66
CA VAL A 333 5.39 -25.73 -11.68
C VAL A 333 5.70 -24.94 -10.39
N TYR A 334 4.72 -24.83 -9.48
CA TYR A 334 4.81 -24.10 -8.23
C TYR A 334 6.07 -24.44 -7.41
N GLN A 335 6.76 -23.40 -6.96
CA GLN A 335 7.88 -23.46 -6.03
C GLN A 335 7.47 -22.81 -4.71
N PRO A 336 7.60 -23.51 -3.56
CA PRO A 336 7.31 -22.96 -2.24
C PRO A 336 8.10 -21.68 -1.94
N ALA A 337 7.50 -20.76 -1.16
CA ALA A 337 8.09 -19.48 -0.80
C ALA A 337 9.46 -19.62 -0.11
N LEU A 338 9.59 -20.66 0.74
CA LEU A 338 10.85 -21.09 1.38
C LEU A 338 12.02 -21.35 0.41
N LYS A 339 11.75 -21.62 -0.88
CA LYS A 339 12.75 -21.87 -1.92
C LYS A 339 12.93 -20.68 -2.88
N LYS A 340 12.16 -19.60 -2.73
CA LYS A 340 12.21 -18.40 -3.58
C LYS A 340 13.06 -17.29 -2.99
N GLY A 341 12.97 -17.05 -1.67
CA GLY A 341 13.80 -16.07 -0.98
C GLY A 341 15.09 -16.69 -0.45
N LYS A 342 16.19 -15.92 -0.44
CA LYS A 342 17.34 -16.25 0.41
C LYS A 342 16.89 -16.21 1.88
N VAL A 343 17.41 -17.12 2.69
CA VAL A 343 17.22 -17.10 4.14
C VAL A 343 18.05 -15.96 4.69
N GLU A 344 17.42 -15.00 5.36
CA GLU A 344 18.08 -13.83 5.90
C GLU A 344 18.56 -14.14 7.33
N ARG A 345 19.86 -13.99 7.58
CA ARG A 345 20.42 -14.04 8.93
C ARG A 345 20.49 -12.60 9.42
N LYS A 346 19.73 -12.28 10.45
CA LYS A 346 19.80 -10.98 11.12
C LYS A 346 20.43 -11.17 12.49
N GLU A 347 21.43 -10.39 12.81
CA GLU A 347 21.89 -10.27 14.18
C GLU A 347 21.00 -9.29 14.93
N VAL A 348 20.62 -9.67 16.14
CA VAL A 348 19.76 -8.87 17.01
C VAL A 348 20.44 -8.79 18.37
N ALA A 349 20.68 -7.55 18.81
CA ALA A 349 21.16 -7.24 20.15
C ALA A 349 20.15 -7.73 21.20
N LEU A 350 20.63 -8.46 22.20
CA LEU A 350 19.82 -8.93 23.32
C LEU A 350 19.95 -7.96 24.50
N TRP A 351 19.03 -7.01 24.55
CA TRP A 351 18.87 -6.08 25.67
C TRP A 351 18.34 -6.82 26.92
N THR A 352 19.23 -7.45 27.67
CA THR A 352 18.95 -7.99 29.00
C THR A 352 19.05 -6.89 30.05
N GLU A 353 18.37 -7.03 31.19
CA GLU A 353 18.49 -6.06 32.29
C GLU A 353 19.93 -5.91 32.80
N SER A 354 20.74 -6.98 32.74
CA SER A 354 22.17 -6.93 33.05
C SER A 354 22.94 -6.03 32.08
N ALA A 355 22.80 -6.25 30.77
CA ALA A 355 23.52 -5.49 29.74
C ALA A 355 23.10 -4.00 29.72
N ILE A 356 21.83 -3.70 30.02
CA ILE A 356 21.35 -2.31 30.17
C ILE A 356 22.02 -1.62 31.36
N ARG A 357 22.13 -2.29 32.52
CA ARG A 357 22.79 -1.73 33.71
C ARG A 357 24.28 -1.49 33.47
N GLU A 358 24.94 -2.45 32.81
CA GLU A 358 26.37 -2.39 32.48
C GLU A 358 26.67 -1.28 31.46
N LEU A 359 25.85 -1.12 30.42
CA LEU A 359 25.96 -0.02 29.46
C LEU A 359 25.74 1.35 30.11
N ASN A 360 24.73 1.48 30.98
CA ASN A 360 24.50 2.70 31.73
C ASN A 360 25.68 3.05 32.65
N GLY A 361 26.29 2.06 33.31
CA GLY A 361 27.50 2.25 34.11
C GLY A 361 28.70 2.71 33.28
N CYS A 362 28.89 2.13 32.09
CA CYS A 362 29.95 2.52 31.15
C CYS A 362 29.79 3.97 30.67
N LEU A 363 28.58 4.36 30.26
CA LEU A 363 28.30 5.72 29.78
C LEU A 363 28.34 6.78 30.90
N TYR A 364 27.96 6.41 32.13
CA TYR A 364 28.05 7.28 33.30
C TYR A 364 29.50 7.56 33.73
N ASN A 365 30.37 6.54 33.66
CA ASN A 365 31.79 6.64 34.00
C ASN A 365 32.66 7.19 32.85
N THR A 366 32.08 7.50 31.69
CA THR A 366 32.82 8.08 30.56
C THR A 366 33.08 9.56 30.80
N ASN A 367 34.34 9.99 30.74
CA ASN A 367 34.68 11.41 30.73
C ASN A 367 34.41 12.00 29.32
N TRP A 368 33.29 12.70 29.18
CA TRP A 368 32.83 13.27 27.92
C TRP A 368 33.63 14.51 27.46
N ASP A 369 34.39 15.15 28.35
CA ASP A 369 35.14 16.36 28.01
C ASP A 369 36.36 16.06 27.15
N VAL A 370 36.96 14.87 27.30
CA VAL A 370 38.07 14.37 26.46
C VAL A 370 37.72 14.38 24.96
N PHE A 371 36.46 14.11 24.61
CA PHE A 371 36.01 14.16 23.20
C PHE A 371 35.86 15.59 22.68
N LYS A 372 35.53 16.56 23.54
CA LYS A 372 35.42 17.98 23.18
C LYS A 372 36.78 18.59 22.90
N ASP A 373 37.78 18.24 23.71
CA ASP A 373 39.13 18.80 23.62
C ASP A 373 39.94 18.20 22.45
N SER A 374 39.55 17.02 21.95
CA SER A 374 40.25 16.30 20.88
C SER A 374 39.71 16.51 19.47
N CYS A 375 38.54 17.15 19.31
CA CYS A 375 37.88 17.30 18.00
C CYS A 375 37.82 18.77 17.56
N THR A 376 38.15 19.05 16.30
CA THR A 376 38.15 20.43 15.77
C THR A 376 36.81 20.83 15.18
N ASN A 377 36.04 19.86 14.68
CA ASN A 377 34.80 20.09 13.95
C ASN A 377 33.60 19.38 14.61
N LEU A 378 32.40 19.94 14.44
CA LEU A 378 31.18 19.39 15.06
C LEU A 378 30.79 18.01 14.48
N ASP A 379 30.95 17.83 13.16
CA ASP A 379 30.64 16.54 12.52
C ASP A 379 31.61 15.45 12.99
N GLU A 380 32.90 15.78 13.09
CA GLU A 380 33.96 14.93 13.66
C GLU A 380 33.64 14.54 15.12
N LEU A 381 33.26 15.52 15.96
CA LEU A 381 32.80 15.26 17.33
C LEU A 381 31.57 14.35 17.38
N THR A 382 30.58 14.54 16.48
CA THR A 382 29.42 13.65 16.45
C THR A 382 29.77 12.24 15.99
N ASP A 383 30.67 12.10 15.02
CA ASP A 383 31.13 10.79 14.56
C ASP A 383 31.97 10.10 15.63
N THR A 384 32.89 10.77 16.34
CA THR A 384 33.66 10.14 17.43
C THR A 384 32.77 9.73 18.61
N VAL A 385 31.80 10.56 19.02
CA VAL A 385 30.83 10.24 20.08
C VAL A 385 29.90 9.10 19.67
N VAL A 386 29.36 9.10 18.44
CA VAL A 386 28.51 8.01 17.93
C VAL A 386 29.32 6.72 17.80
N ASN A 387 30.56 6.77 17.34
CA ASN A 387 31.43 5.59 17.25
C ASN A 387 31.78 5.03 18.64
N TYR A 388 32.04 5.88 19.63
CA TYR A 388 32.27 5.45 21.01
C TYR A 388 31.03 4.80 21.64
N ILE A 389 29.85 5.42 21.50
CA ILE A 389 28.60 4.84 21.99
C ILE A 389 28.31 3.51 21.28
N THR A 390 28.53 3.43 19.97
CA THR A 390 28.38 2.19 19.20
C THR A 390 29.36 1.12 19.68
N LEU A 391 30.60 1.48 20.01
CA LEU A 391 31.60 0.56 20.57
C LEU A 391 31.19 0.05 21.96
N CYS A 392 30.66 0.91 22.84
CA CYS A 392 30.08 0.50 24.12
C CYS A 392 28.89 -0.46 23.93
N GLU A 393 27.99 -0.17 22.98
CA GLU A 393 26.88 -1.08 22.62
C GLU A 393 27.40 -2.43 22.07
N GLU A 394 28.46 -2.43 21.26
CA GLU A 394 29.04 -3.64 20.67
C GLU A 394 29.82 -4.50 21.67
N MET A 395 30.47 -3.90 22.67
CA MET A 395 31.18 -4.62 23.72
C MET A 395 30.23 -5.23 24.75
N ILE A 396 29.19 -4.49 25.15
CA ILE A 396 28.36 -4.85 26.31
C ILE A 396 27.10 -5.65 25.91
N ILE A 397 26.50 -5.38 24.74
CA ILE A 397 25.21 -5.98 24.40
C ILE A 397 25.38 -7.28 23.60
N PRO A 398 25.06 -8.46 24.17
CA PRO A 398 25.28 -9.73 23.49
C PRO A 398 24.41 -9.86 22.23
N ARG A 399 25.05 -10.11 21.08
CA ARG A 399 24.37 -10.30 19.79
C ARG A 399 23.93 -11.75 19.59
N LYS A 400 22.72 -11.95 19.07
CA LYS A 400 22.21 -13.27 18.68
C LYS A 400 21.79 -13.29 17.21
N THR A 401 22.40 -14.19 16.44
CA THR A 401 21.98 -14.45 15.06
C THR A 401 20.62 -15.16 15.04
N ILE A 402 19.59 -14.49 14.51
CA ILE A 402 18.29 -15.10 14.22
C ILE A 402 18.15 -15.38 12.72
N THR A 403 17.59 -16.54 12.41
CA THR A 403 17.33 -16.96 11.03
C THR A 403 15.90 -16.60 10.65
N LEU A 404 15.74 -15.60 9.79
CA LEU A 404 14.46 -15.13 9.27
C LEU A 404 14.14 -15.88 7.96
N TYR A 405 13.05 -16.64 7.99
CA TYR A 405 12.53 -17.31 6.81
C TYR A 405 11.47 -16.43 6.14
N PRO A 406 11.42 -16.33 4.79
CA PRO A 406 10.44 -15.52 4.05
C PRO A 406 8.96 -15.85 4.31
N ASN A 407 8.67 -16.96 4.99
CA ASN A 407 7.32 -17.41 5.33
C ASN A 407 6.98 -17.27 6.83
N ASN A 408 7.83 -16.63 7.63
CA ASN A 408 7.53 -16.33 9.03
C ASN A 408 6.41 -15.28 9.08
N LYS A 409 5.19 -15.69 9.50
CA LYS A 409 4.07 -14.74 9.67
C LYS A 409 4.35 -13.80 10.85
N PRO A 410 4.10 -12.49 10.74
CA PRO A 410 4.56 -11.48 11.71
C PRO A 410 3.93 -11.63 13.10
N TRP A 411 2.74 -12.23 13.18
CA TRP A 411 2.03 -12.53 14.42
C TRP A 411 2.53 -13.79 15.18
N VAL A 412 3.57 -14.49 14.71
CA VAL A 412 4.03 -15.73 15.36
C VAL A 412 4.93 -15.42 16.57
N SER A 413 4.31 -15.36 17.75
CA SER A 413 4.97 -15.11 19.04
C SER A 413 5.89 -16.26 19.51
N LYS A 414 6.73 -15.99 20.52
CA LYS A 414 7.58 -16.99 21.19
C LYS A 414 6.73 -18.07 21.87
N SER A 415 5.64 -17.68 22.55
CA SER A 415 4.71 -18.62 23.20
C SER A 415 4.11 -19.61 22.20
N LEU A 416 3.61 -19.13 21.06
CA LEU A 416 3.03 -19.98 20.02
C LEU A 416 4.04 -20.99 19.44
N LYS A 417 5.32 -20.62 19.32
CA LYS A 417 6.38 -21.56 18.90
C LYS A 417 6.60 -22.67 19.93
N ASN A 418 6.53 -22.35 21.23
CA ASN A 418 6.67 -23.31 22.31
C ASN A 418 5.51 -24.32 22.31
N SER A 419 4.27 -23.86 22.20
CA SER A 419 3.08 -24.74 22.15
C SER A 419 3.05 -25.62 20.90
N ILE A 420 3.50 -25.10 19.75
CA ILE A 420 3.69 -25.92 18.53
C ILE A 420 4.74 -27.01 18.74
N ASN A 421 5.81 -26.73 19.49
CA ASN A 421 6.82 -27.73 19.80
C ASN A 421 6.33 -28.77 20.81
N LYS A 422 5.60 -28.38 21.88
CA LYS A 422 4.91 -29.32 22.78
C LYS A 422 4.04 -30.31 22.00
N LYS A 423 3.19 -29.81 21.10
CA LYS A 423 2.36 -30.67 20.23
C LYS A 423 3.18 -31.68 19.39
N LYS A 424 4.35 -31.30 18.88
CA LYS A 424 5.21 -32.23 18.12
C LYS A 424 5.77 -33.31 19.02
N ILE A 425 6.22 -32.96 20.22
CA ILE A 425 6.80 -33.89 21.19
C ILE A 425 5.76 -34.98 21.53
N ALA A 426 4.55 -34.58 21.95
CA ALA A 426 3.43 -35.50 22.18
C ALA A 426 3.11 -36.40 20.97
N TYR A 427 3.15 -35.86 19.74
CA TYR A 427 2.94 -36.67 18.52
C TYR A 427 4.05 -37.70 18.26
N TYR A 428 5.31 -37.37 18.53
CA TYR A 428 6.43 -38.32 18.39
C TYR A 428 6.48 -39.35 19.51
N GLN A 429 5.97 -39.01 20.70
CA GLN A 429 5.81 -39.94 21.84
C GLN A 429 4.57 -40.83 21.71
N GLY A 430 3.63 -40.50 20.82
CA GLY A 430 2.41 -41.27 20.59
C GLY A 430 1.26 -40.94 21.55
N ASP A 431 1.40 -39.96 22.44
CA ASP A 431 0.33 -39.57 23.37
C ASP A 431 -0.81 -38.83 22.64
N ILE A 432 -1.91 -39.56 22.42
CA ILE A 432 -3.11 -39.06 21.74
C ILE A 432 -3.86 -38.03 22.60
N SER A 433 -3.75 -38.10 23.93
CA SER A 433 -4.40 -37.18 24.87
C SER A 433 -3.68 -35.84 24.90
N GLU A 434 -2.38 -35.84 25.22
CA GLU A 434 -1.56 -34.62 25.25
C GLU A 434 -1.50 -33.96 23.86
N GLN A 435 -1.47 -34.75 22.77
CA GLN A 435 -1.56 -34.20 21.42
C GLN A 435 -2.88 -33.45 21.16
N LYS A 436 -4.02 -33.96 21.67
CA LYS A 436 -5.33 -33.28 21.55
C LYS A 436 -5.37 -32.00 22.37
N GLU A 437 -4.81 -31.99 23.57
CA GLU A 437 -4.74 -30.79 24.43
C GLU A 437 -3.81 -29.72 23.86
N ALA A 438 -2.58 -30.09 23.50
CA ALA A 438 -1.64 -29.20 22.83
C ALA A 438 -2.23 -28.65 21.51
N GLN A 439 -3.06 -29.42 20.80
CA GLN A 439 -3.80 -28.94 19.63
C GLN A 439 -4.90 -27.92 19.98
N LYS A 440 -5.60 -28.04 21.12
CA LYS A 440 -6.54 -27.00 21.61
C LYS A 440 -5.79 -25.73 21.97
N LEU A 441 -4.68 -25.84 22.73
CA LEU A 441 -3.84 -24.71 23.13
C LEU A 441 -3.27 -23.95 21.93
N VAL A 442 -2.67 -24.64 20.96
CA VAL A 442 -2.15 -24.02 19.72
C VAL A 442 -3.25 -23.30 18.94
N LYS A 443 -4.48 -23.84 18.86
CA LYS A 443 -5.60 -23.13 18.22
C LYS A 443 -5.97 -21.84 18.96
N ARG A 444 -6.01 -21.87 20.31
CA ARG A 444 -6.32 -20.70 21.14
C ARG A 444 -5.26 -19.60 20.99
N GLU A 445 -3.98 -19.96 21.07
CA GLU A 445 -2.87 -19.02 20.88
C GLU A 445 -2.81 -18.42 19.46
N ILE A 446 -3.10 -19.20 18.40
CA ILE A 446 -3.19 -18.65 17.03
C ILE A 446 -4.29 -17.58 16.94
N LYS A 447 -5.44 -17.77 17.62
CA LYS A 447 -6.52 -16.77 17.64
C LYS A 447 -6.08 -15.50 18.37
N LEU A 448 -5.48 -15.64 19.56
CA LEU A 448 -5.01 -14.52 20.37
C LEU A 448 -3.88 -13.73 19.66
N ALA A 449 -2.88 -14.41 19.12
CA ALA A 449 -1.74 -13.75 18.47
C ALA A 449 -2.15 -13.01 17.19
N LYS A 450 -3.14 -13.52 16.45
CA LYS A 450 -3.76 -12.80 15.32
C LYS A 450 -4.54 -11.56 15.76
N MET A 451 -5.27 -11.64 16.88
CA MET A 451 -6.02 -10.52 17.45
C MET A 451 -5.06 -9.42 17.90
N GLN A 452 -4.08 -9.72 18.75
CA GLN A 452 -3.06 -8.78 19.21
C GLN A 452 -2.31 -8.08 18.06
N TYR A 453 -1.99 -8.81 16.98
CA TYR A 453 -1.38 -8.22 15.80
C TYR A 453 -2.32 -7.28 15.03
N LYS A 454 -3.61 -7.63 14.92
CA LYS A 454 -4.62 -6.75 14.33
C LYS A 454 -4.76 -5.48 15.16
N ASP A 455 -4.94 -5.60 16.47
CA ASP A 455 -5.14 -4.47 17.38
C ASP A 455 -3.94 -3.52 17.32
N LYS A 456 -2.71 -4.05 17.36
CA LYS A 456 -1.48 -3.27 17.16
C LYS A 456 -1.47 -2.51 15.83
N VAL A 457 -1.83 -3.16 14.71
CA VAL A 457 -1.87 -2.49 13.39
C VAL A 457 -2.97 -1.41 13.37
N GLN A 458 -4.12 -1.68 13.96
CA GLN A 458 -5.24 -0.73 14.07
C GLN A 458 -4.88 0.50 14.93
N ASP A 459 -4.11 0.32 16.00
CA ASP A 459 -3.65 1.43 16.84
C ASP A 459 -2.49 2.21 16.19
N GLU A 460 -1.61 1.55 15.42
CA GLU A 460 -0.63 2.23 14.56
C GLU A 460 -1.29 3.13 13.49
N PHE A 461 -2.50 2.81 13.03
CA PHE A 461 -3.31 3.71 12.18
C PHE A 461 -3.96 4.85 12.97
N ARG A 462 -4.49 4.58 14.17
CA ARG A 462 -5.16 5.59 15.02
C ARG A 462 -4.22 6.67 15.53
N MET A 463 -2.98 6.33 15.84
CA MET A 463 -1.99 7.28 16.39
C MET A 463 -1.39 8.25 15.34
N GLY A 464 -1.97 8.37 14.15
CA GLY A 464 -1.59 9.40 13.15
C GLY A 464 -0.18 9.29 12.57
N ASN A 465 0.58 8.24 12.91
CA ASN A 465 1.93 8.02 12.41
C ASN A 465 1.86 7.49 10.97
N SER A 466 1.68 8.41 10.03
CA SER A 466 1.57 8.14 8.60
C SER A 466 2.71 7.27 8.05
N ARG A 467 3.92 7.34 8.64
CA ARG A 467 5.07 6.54 8.21
C ARG A 467 5.00 5.08 8.71
N SER A 468 4.51 4.79 9.91
CA SER A 468 4.27 3.41 10.35
C SER A 468 3.03 2.84 9.68
N ALA A 469 1.93 3.60 9.61
CA ALA A 469 0.73 3.25 8.87
C ALA A 469 1.04 2.89 7.41
N TRP A 470 1.82 3.72 6.69
CA TRP A 470 2.21 3.44 5.31
C TRP A 470 3.20 2.28 5.17
N ARG A 471 4.03 2.01 6.19
CA ARG A 471 4.91 0.83 6.23
C ARG A 471 4.12 -0.46 6.50
N GLY A 472 3.11 -0.40 7.37
CA GLY A 472 2.12 -1.44 7.60
C GLY A 472 1.35 -1.74 6.32
N ILE A 473 0.81 -0.71 5.66
CA ILE A 473 0.17 -0.80 4.34
C ILE A 473 1.12 -1.44 3.31
N LYS A 474 2.36 -0.95 3.12
CA LYS A 474 3.32 -1.56 2.18
C LYS A 474 3.59 -3.04 2.48
N SER A 475 3.79 -3.38 3.75
CA SER A 475 4.00 -4.77 4.22
C SER A 475 2.79 -5.66 3.92
N MET A 476 1.59 -5.18 4.21
CA MET A 476 0.34 -5.87 3.93
C MET A 476 -0.03 -5.89 2.43
N MET A 477 0.49 -4.98 1.62
CA MET A 477 0.35 -5.03 0.16
C MET A 477 1.33 -6.00 -0.49
N GLY A 478 2.48 -6.24 0.15
CA GLY A 478 3.61 -6.99 -0.43
C GLY A 478 4.54 -6.13 -1.30
N ILE A 479 4.49 -4.80 -1.16
CA ILE A 479 5.36 -3.87 -1.87
C ILE A 479 6.73 -3.88 -1.18
N GLN A 480 7.65 -4.68 -1.73
CA GLN A 480 9.07 -4.43 -1.50
C GLN A 480 9.46 -3.15 -2.26
N ASP A 481 10.21 -2.27 -1.59
CA ASP A 481 10.79 -1.09 -2.23
C ASP A 481 11.83 -1.52 -3.27
N LYS A 482 11.37 -1.75 -4.50
CA LYS A 482 12.24 -1.74 -5.67
C LYS A 482 12.88 -0.35 -5.68
N LYS A 483 14.18 -0.27 -5.37
CA LYS A 483 15.00 0.91 -5.70
C LYS A 483 14.80 1.16 -7.19
N LYS A 484 13.95 2.13 -7.53
CA LYS A 484 13.79 2.60 -8.91
C LYS A 484 15.13 3.19 -9.30
N ARG A 485 15.93 2.44 -10.06
CA ARG A 485 16.96 3.06 -10.88
C ARG A 485 16.22 4.00 -11.83
N VAL A 486 16.56 5.29 -11.78
CA VAL A 486 16.28 6.20 -12.87
C VAL A 486 17.03 5.64 -14.08
N SER A 487 16.33 5.46 -15.19
CA SER A 487 16.91 4.96 -16.44
C SER A 487 16.42 5.84 -17.58
N ASN A 488 17.38 6.28 -18.41
CA ASN A 488 17.23 7.09 -19.61
C ASN A 488 16.94 8.58 -19.37
N SER A 489 18.03 9.32 -19.17
CA SER A 489 18.30 10.55 -19.91
C SER A 489 19.67 10.41 -20.55
N ASP A 490 19.87 10.85 -21.79
CA ASP A 490 21.17 10.78 -22.51
C ASP A 490 22.24 11.77 -21.98
N LYS A 491 21.99 12.36 -20.81
CA LYS A 491 22.90 13.26 -20.09
C LYS A 491 23.58 12.52 -18.94
N SER A 492 24.81 12.90 -18.63
CA SER A 492 25.51 12.40 -17.43
C SER A 492 24.80 12.88 -16.14
N ASP A 493 24.80 12.04 -15.10
CA ASP A 493 24.15 12.37 -13.83
C ASP A 493 24.70 13.67 -13.19
N SER A 494 25.98 13.98 -13.45
CA SER A 494 26.63 15.23 -13.01
C SER A 494 26.11 16.47 -13.75
N SER A 495 25.94 16.41 -15.08
CA SER A 495 25.34 17.51 -15.87
C SER A 495 23.90 17.77 -15.44
N LEU A 496 23.13 16.72 -15.17
CA LEU A 496 21.74 16.84 -14.69
C LEU A 496 21.68 17.40 -13.26
N ALA A 497 22.63 17.05 -12.39
CA ALA A 497 22.71 17.60 -11.04
C ALA A 497 22.95 19.12 -11.06
N GLU A 498 23.86 19.60 -11.91
CA GLU A 498 24.16 21.04 -12.03
C GLU A 498 23.02 21.82 -12.69
N GLU A 499 22.44 21.31 -13.78
CA GLU A 499 21.25 21.90 -14.42
C GLU A 499 20.08 22.04 -13.43
N LEU A 500 19.83 21.03 -12.61
CA LEU A 500 18.79 21.09 -11.57
C LEU A 500 19.14 22.08 -10.46
N ASN A 501 20.41 22.16 -10.05
CA ASN A 501 20.87 23.08 -9.00
C ASN A 501 20.64 24.54 -9.41
N GLN A 502 21.06 24.90 -10.62
CA GLN A 502 20.82 26.22 -11.22
C GLN A 502 19.32 26.47 -11.45
N PHE A 503 18.59 25.49 -11.98
CA PHE A 503 17.16 25.61 -12.22
C PHE A 503 16.36 25.89 -10.94
N TYR A 504 16.71 25.28 -9.80
CA TYR A 504 16.04 25.55 -8.53
C TYR A 504 16.34 26.95 -7.95
N LEU A 505 17.46 27.56 -8.35
CA LEU A 505 17.89 28.90 -7.95
C LEU A 505 17.43 30.03 -8.88
N ARG A 506 16.74 29.75 -9.99
CA ARG A 506 16.25 30.76 -10.95
C ARG A 506 15.35 31.88 -10.38
N PHE A 507 14.91 31.76 -9.13
CA PHE A 507 14.12 32.75 -8.40
C PHE A 507 14.96 33.60 -7.44
N ASP A 508 16.23 33.25 -7.24
CA ASP A 508 17.22 34.04 -6.51
C ASP A 508 17.77 35.11 -7.46
N SER A 509 17.23 36.32 -7.34
CA SER A 509 17.42 37.40 -8.33
C SER A 509 17.54 38.79 -7.70
N ILE A 510 17.56 38.88 -6.37
CA ILE A 510 17.63 40.13 -5.63
C ILE A 510 18.74 40.00 -4.59
N ASP A 511 19.82 40.77 -4.75
CA ASP A 511 20.86 40.86 -3.72
C ASP A 511 20.40 41.82 -2.61
N PHE A 512 19.86 41.25 -1.54
CA PHE A 512 19.46 41.99 -0.34
C PHE A 512 20.64 42.40 0.56
N SER A 513 21.90 42.23 0.14
CA SER A 513 23.10 42.56 0.94
C SER A 513 23.06 43.97 1.54
N GLY A 514 22.58 44.95 0.78
CA GLY A 514 22.42 46.34 1.22
C GLY A 514 21.35 46.55 2.30
N GLU A 515 20.20 45.87 2.21
CA GLU A 515 19.10 46.03 3.18
C GLU A 515 19.30 45.19 4.46
N LEU A 516 19.89 44.00 4.32
CA LEU A 516 20.28 43.12 5.42
C LEU A 516 21.35 43.74 6.34
N SER A 517 22.05 44.79 5.90
CA SER A 517 23.00 45.54 6.73
C SER A 517 22.33 46.22 7.94
N LYS A 518 21.06 46.66 7.80
CA LYS A 518 20.32 47.40 8.84
C LYS A 518 19.91 46.54 10.05
N PHE A 519 19.99 45.22 9.94
CA PHE A 519 19.52 44.26 10.95
C PHE A 519 20.65 43.49 11.68
N ARG A 520 21.93 43.94 11.56
CA ARG A 520 23.10 43.06 11.79
C ARG A 520 23.84 43.15 13.13
N GLU A 521 23.44 44.03 14.05
CA GLU A 521 24.12 44.27 15.34
C GLU A 521 23.38 43.60 16.53
N VAL A 522 24.14 43.18 17.58
CA VAL A 522 23.78 42.48 18.86
C VAL A 522 24.07 40.94 18.94
N PRO A 523 24.55 40.38 20.10
CA PRO A 523 24.69 38.94 20.42
C PRO A 523 23.74 38.43 21.55
N TRP A 524 23.48 37.13 21.83
CA TRP A 524 24.15 35.82 21.66
C TRP A 524 23.20 34.69 21.15
N SER A 525 23.55 33.98 20.07
CA SER A 525 22.74 32.97 19.33
C SER A 525 21.26 33.33 19.04
N LEU A 526 20.33 33.10 19.98
CA LEU A 526 18.93 33.54 19.93
C LEU A 526 18.80 35.05 20.15
N SER A 527 19.80 35.67 20.79
CA SER A 527 20.03 37.12 20.80
C SER A 527 21.15 37.58 19.83
N LEU A 528 21.85 36.67 19.10
CA LEU A 528 22.65 37.04 17.89
C LEU A 528 21.76 37.14 16.64
N ASN A 529 20.56 36.56 16.72
CA ASN A 529 19.64 36.38 15.60
C ASN A 529 20.30 35.65 14.40
N LYS A 530 21.25 34.75 14.66
CA LYS A 530 22.06 34.06 13.62
C LYS A 530 22.09 32.55 13.80
N VAL A 531 21.97 31.84 12.69
CA VAL A 531 22.07 30.38 12.55
C VAL A 531 23.45 30.01 12.01
N PRO A 532 24.18 29.07 12.63
CA PRO A 532 25.45 28.59 12.11
C PRO A 532 25.33 28.11 10.65
N THR A 533 26.24 28.54 9.77
CA THR A 533 26.19 28.21 8.32
C THR A 533 26.13 26.71 8.04
N LEU A 534 26.85 25.90 8.84
CA LEU A 534 26.80 24.43 8.78
C LEU A 534 25.40 23.85 9.03
N TRP A 535 24.57 24.53 9.83
CA TRP A 535 23.19 24.10 10.09
C TRP A 535 22.23 24.54 8.98
N LYS A 536 22.60 25.60 8.22
CA LYS A 536 21.87 26.08 7.04
C LYS A 536 22.13 25.25 5.78
N GLU A 537 23.19 24.43 5.76
CA GLU A 537 23.50 23.58 4.60
C GLU A 537 22.36 22.59 4.31
N SER A 538 22.00 22.47 3.02
CA SER A 538 20.99 21.52 2.56
C SER A 538 21.43 20.74 1.32
N THR A 539 21.13 19.43 1.32
CA THR A 539 21.28 18.59 0.11
C THR A 539 19.92 18.37 -0.54
N ILE A 540 19.70 18.93 -1.73
CA ILE A 540 18.48 18.77 -2.51
C ILE A 540 18.47 17.41 -3.19
N VAL A 541 17.40 16.64 -3.00
CA VAL A 541 17.13 15.39 -3.72
C VAL A 541 15.95 15.64 -4.67
N PRO A 542 16.13 15.56 -6.00
CA PRO A 542 15.05 15.78 -6.96
C PRO A 542 14.13 14.55 -7.00
N VAL A 543 12.83 14.77 -6.77
CA VAL A 543 11.80 13.72 -6.78
C VAL A 543 10.86 13.92 -7.96
N ALA A 544 10.77 12.94 -8.84
CA ALA A 544 9.89 13.01 -10.02
C ALA A 544 8.40 13.10 -9.62
N LYS A 545 7.72 14.13 -10.12
CA LYS A 545 6.26 14.36 -9.96
C LYS A 545 5.44 13.39 -10.80
N VAL A 546 5.97 12.98 -11.96
CA VAL A 546 5.34 12.06 -12.92
C VAL A 546 6.19 10.79 -13.12
N PRO A 547 5.62 9.66 -13.62
CA PRO A 547 6.36 8.40 -13.76
C PRO A 547 7.57 8.46 -14.69
N SER A 548 7.53 9.35 -15.69
CA SER A 548 8.56 9.58 -16.71
C SER A 548 8.71 11.10 -16.91
N PRO A 549 9.56 11.78 -16.12
CA PRO A 549 9.78 13.22 -16.26
C PRO A 549 10.41 13.54 -17.62
N LYS A 550 9.99 14.64 -18.25
CA LYS A 550 10.53 15.12 -19.54
C LYS A 550 11.23 16.48 -19.42
N THR A 551 10.87 17.27 -18.41
CA THR A 551 11.35 18.64 -18.18
C THR A 551 11.89 18.78 -16.76
N LEU A 552 12.72 19.80 -16.50
CA LEU A 552 13.20 20.09 -15.14
C LEU A 552 12.05 20.42 -14.17
N ASN A 553 10.95 20.99 -14.69
CA ASN A 553 9.70 21.24 -13.96
C ASN A 553 9.00 19.96 -13.46
N ASP A 554 9.29 18.79 -14.05
CA ASP A 554 8.73 17.50 -13.61
C ASP A 554 9.41 16.96 -12.34
N TYR A 555 10.45 17.62 -11.84
CA TYR A 555 11.10 17.28 -10.57
C TYR A 555 10.69 18.27 -9.46
N ARG A 556 10.42 17.75 -8.26
CA ARG A 556 10.25 18.53 -7.03
C ARG A 556 11.57 18.51 -6.24
N PRO A 557 12.15 19.66 -5.86
CA PRO A 557 13.30 19.67 -4.96
C PRO A 557 12.86 19.21 -3.56
N VAL A 558 13.59 18.29 -2.94
CA VAL A 558 13.40 17.93 -1.52
C VAL A 558 14.70 18.21 -0.76
N ALA A 559 14.70 19.26 0.05
CA ALA A 559 15.85 19.69 0.83
C ALA A 559 16.06 18.78 2.06
N LEU A 560 17.27 18.26 2.20
CA LEU A 560 17.73 17.53 3.37
C LEU A 560 18.65 18.42 4.21
N THR A 561 18.09 19.09 5.22
CA THR A 561 18.85 19.79 6.29
C THR A 561 19.34 18.83 7.37
N SER A 562 20.30 19.28 8.19
CA SER A 562 20.91 18.50 9.28
C SER A 562 19.89 18.08 10.36
N VAL A 563 20.22 17.04 11.13
CA VAL A 563 19.36 16.54 12.23
C VAL A 563 19.29 17.57 13.37
N VAL A 564 20.38 18.30 13.62
CA VAL A 564 20.44 19.39 14.59
C VAL A 564 19.48 20.51 14.19
N MET A 565 19.56 21.00 12.95
CA MET A 565 18.67 22.05 12.44
C MET A 565 17.21 21.62 12.55
N LYS A 566 16.85 20.42 12.07
CA LYS A 566 15.47 19.89 12.16
C LYS A 566 14.95 19.75 13.59
N SER A 567 15.83 19.60 14.57
CA SER A 567 15.47 19.53 15.99
C SER A 567 15.22 20.93 16.55
N PHE A 568 16.09 21.89 16.22
CA PHE A 568 15.93 23.30 16.58
C PHE A 568 14.68 23.93 15.93
N GLU A 569 14.45 23.67 14.64
CA GLU A 569 13.25 24.09 13.91
C GLU A 569 11.94 23.68 14.60
N ARG A 570 11.90 22.50 15.27
CA ARG A 570 10.71 22.06 16.03
C ARG A 570 10.47 22.89 17.27
N ILE A 571 11.52 23.35 17.93
CA ILE A 571 11.46 24.21 19.12
C ILE A 571 10.93 25.59 18.71
N VAL A 572 11.56 26.20 17.70
CA VAL A 572 11.12 27.48 17.13
C VAL A 572 9.69 27.39 16.62
N LYS A 573 9.32 26.31 15.90
CA LYS A 573 7.95 26.09 15.42
C LYS A 573 6.91 26.10 16.54
N LYS A 574 7.22 25.50 17.70
CA LYS A 574 6.30 25.46 18.84
C LYS A 574 6.08 26.86 19.42
N SER A 575 7.14 27.65 19.54
CA SER A 575 7.08 29.04 20.01
C SER A 575 6.33 29.93 19.01
N LEU A 576 6.74 29.94 17.73
CA LEU A 576 6.14 30.76 16.68
C LEU A 576 4.64 30.46 16.48
N LEU A 577 4.23 29.18 16.53
CA LEU A 577 2.82 28.82 16.46
C LEU A 577 2.03 29.39 17.64
N ALA A 578 2.58 29.33 18.87
CA ALA A 578 1.91 29.88 20.05
C ALA A 578 1.75 31.40 19.97
N MET A 579 2.73 32.12 19.39
CA MET A 579 2.66 33.57 19.19
C MET A 579 1.64 33.96 18.10
N THR A 580 1.52 33.18 17.02
CA THR A 580 0.74 33.57 15.83
C THR A 580 -0.68 33.00 15.76
N GLN A 581 -1.04 31.99 16.57
CA GLN A 581 -2.28 31.20 16.44
C GLN A 581 -3.58 32.02 16.39
N THR A 582 -3.63 33.19 17.03
CA THR A 582 -4.82 34.08 17.09
C THR A 582 -5.00 34.97 15.85
N VAL A 583 -3.95 35.16 15.04
CA VAL A 583 -3.94 36.11 13.92
C VAL A 583 -4.13 35.40 12.57
N ILE A 584 -4.11 34.06 12.55
CA ILE A 584 -4.22 33.27 11.33
C ILE A 584 -5.64 33.37 10.75
N ASP A 585 -5.72 33.61 9.44
CA ASP A 585 -6.97 33.60 8.69
C ASP A 585 -7.82 32.33 8.93
N PRO A 586 -9.11 32.45 9.33
CA PRO A 586 -10.04 31.33 9.37
C PRO A 586 -10.15 30.57 8.04
N LEU A 587 -10.01 31.25 6.89
CA LEU A 587 -10.06 30.66 5.55
C LEU A 587 -8.73 30.06 5.07
N GLN A 588 -7.69 30.04 5.91
CA GLN A 588 -6.51 29.20 5.73
C GLN A 588 -6.77 27.83 6.38
N PHE A 589 -6.68 26.77 5.57
CA PHE A 589 -6.97 25.39 6.00
C PHE A 589 -5.72 24.52 6.10
N ALA A 590 -4.72 24.76 5.26
CA ALA A 590 -3.50 23.95 5.29
C ALA A 590 -2.65 24.24 6.53
N TYR A 591 -1.93 23.21 6.97
CA TYR A 591 -0.94 23.23 8.06
C TYR A 591 -1.46 23.63 9.45
N GLN A 592 -2.76 23.94 9.60
CA GLN A 592 -3.38 24.18 10.89
C GLN A 592 -3.71 22.87 11.63
N PRO A 593 -3.67 22.84 12.98
CA PRO A 593 -4.12 21.69 13.74
C PRO A 593 -5.61 21.41 13.52
N ARG A 594 -5.97 20.13 13.34
CA ARG A 594 -7.36 19.65 13.19
C ARG A 594 -8.15 20.13 11.96
N LYS A 595 -7.55 20.89 11.03
CA LYS A 595 -8.13 21.17 9.70
C LYS A 595 -7.58 20.21 8.65
N GLY A 596 -8.45 19.73 7.77
CA GLY A 596 -8.16 18.84 6.65
C GLY A 596 -8.46 19.46 5.28
N VAL A 597 -8.31 18.64 4.24
CA VAL A 597 -8.75 19.00 2.88
C VAL A 597 -10.27 19.06 2.81
N GLU A 598 -10.90 18.13 3.52
CA GLU A 598 -12.34 17.96 3.61
C GLU A 598 -13.03 19.23 4.13
N ASP A 599 -12.45 19.91 5.13
CA ASP A 599 -13.00 21.15 5.70
C ASP A 599 -12.94 22.32 4.71
N ALA A 600 -11.87 22.41 3.91
CA ALA A 600 -11.72 23.45 2.89
C ALA A 600 -12.73 23.27 1.75
N VAL A 601 -12.93 22.02 1.29
CA VAL A 601 -13.92 21.68 0.26
C VAL A 601 -15.35 21.85 0.80
N ALA A 602 -15.63 21.42 2.03
CA ALA A 602 -16.94 21.60 2.65
C ALA A 602 -17.28 23.09 2.86
N THR A 603 -16.31 23.92 3.28
CA THR A 603 -16.51 25.37 3.42
C THR A 603 -16.81 26.03 2.08
N LEU A 604 -16.06 25.68 1.03
CA LEU A 604 -16.30 26.13 -0.34
C LEU A 604 -17.71 25.76 -0.82
N LEU A 605 -18.11 24.50 -0.67
CA LEU A 605 -19.43 24.02 -1.10
C LEU A 605 -20.58 24.65 -0.30
N ASN A 606 -20.39 24.86 1.00
CA ASN A 606 -21.37 25.52 1.86
C ASN A 606 -21.60 26.99 1.46
N LEU A 607 -20.53 27.73 1.11
CA LEU A 607 -20.65 29.08 0.53
C LEU A 607 -21.36 29.05 -0.83
N ILE A 608 -21.09 28.03 -1.64
CA ILE A 608 -21.70 27.86 -2.97
C ILE A 608 -23.21 27.64 -2.87
N VAL A 609 -23.66 26.63 -2.11
CA VAL A 609 -25.09 26.27 -2.06
C VAL A 609 -25.92 27.36 -1.38
N ARG A 610 -25.47 27.90 -0.23
CA ARG A 610 -26.22 28.93 0.50
C ARG A 610 -26.45 30.23 -0.27
N HIS A 611 -25.59 30.54 -1.25
CA HIS A 611 -25.82 31.70 -2.14
C HIS A 611 -26.72 31.36 -3.33
N LEU A 612 -26.67 30.12 -3.84
CA LEU A 612 -27.50 29.65 -4.96
C LEU A 612 -28.96 29.38 -4.55
N GLU A 613 -29.25 29.27 -3.25
CA GLU A 613 -30.62 29.35 -2.70
C GLU A 613 -31.29 30.73 -2.96
N GLY A 614 -30.49 31.78 -3.19
CA GLY A 614 -30.98 33.13 -3.50
C GLY A 614 -31.61 33.25 -4.90
N ARG A 615 -32.62 34.12 -5.04
CA ARG A 615 -33.20 34.43 -6.36
C ARG A 615 -32.19 35.17 -7.23
N LYS A 616 -32.04 34.73 -8.48
CA LYS A 616 -31.18 35.36 -9.52
C LYS A 616 -29.69 35.47 -9.14
N THR A 617 -29.20 34.57 -8.30
CA THR A 617 -27.77 34.49 -7.96
C THR A 617 -27.02 33.55 -8.90
N HIS A 618 -25.70 33.72 -8.94
CA HIS A 618 -24.77 32.80 -9.58
C HIS A 618 -23.38 32.95 -8.97
N ILE A 619 -22.44 32.06 -9.31
CA ILE A 619 -21.12 32.01 -8.68
C ILE A 619 -20.02 31.90 -9.71
N ARG A 620 -18.89 32.55 -9.40
CA ARG A 620 -17.66 32.43 -10.17
C ARG A 620 -16.50 32.02 -9.27
N LEU A 621 -15.71 31.04 -9.72
CA LEU A 621 -14.62 30.41 -8.96
C LEU A 621 -13.32 30.47 -9.78
N CYS A 622 -12.35 31.27 -9.34
CA CYS A 622 -11.02 31.30 -9.95
C CYS A 622 -10.04 30.49 -9.09
N PHE A 623 -9.63 29.33 -9.59
CA PHE A 623 -8.62 28.48 -9.00
C PHE A 623 -7.23 28.94 -9.43
N ALA A 624 -6.44 29.47 -8.50
CA ALA A 624 -5.09 29.98 -8.73
C ALA A 624 -4.01 28.92 -8.42
N ASP A 625 -3.03 28.76 -9.32
CA ASP A 625 -1.82 27.93 -9.14
C ASP A 625 -0.58 28.83 -9.19
N PHE A 626 0.31 28.69 -8.20
CA PHE A 626 1.56 29.44 -8.14
C PHE A 626 2.74 28.68 -8.76
N SER A 627 3.53 29.38 -9.57
CA SER A 627 4.80 28.87 -10.09
C SER A 627 5.83 28.76 -8.98
N SER A 628 5.93 27.56 -8.37
CA SER A 628 6.97 27.20 -7.40
C SER A 628 6.96 28.00 -6.09
N ALA A 629 5.76 28.32 -5.57
CA ALA A 629 5.48 29.22 -4.43
C ALA A 629 6.53 29.24 -3.30
N PHE A 630 6.91 28.07 -2.76
CA PHE A 630 7.88 27.96 -1.66
C PHE A 630 9.27 28.53 -2.00
N ASN A 631 9.69 28.51 -3.26
CA ASN A 631 10.98 29.03 -3.71
C ASN A 631 10.93 30.55 -3.98
N CYS A 632 9.74 31.14 -4.10
CA CYS A 632 9.54 32.54 -4.48
C CYS A 632 9.34 33.48 -3.28
N MET A 633 9.10 32.94 -2.08
CA MET A 633 8.95 33.75 -0.85
C MET A 633 10.19 34.62 -0.60
N GLN A 634 9.98 35.91 -0.33
CA GLN A 634 11.07 36.83 -0.01
C GLN A 634 11.24 36.96 1.51
N PRO A 635 12.44 36.71 2.09
CA PRO A 635 12.62 36.78 3.54
C PRO A 635 12.31 38.15 4.14
N LEU A 636 12.52 39.25 3.42
CA LEU A 636 12.22 40.61 3.90
C LEU A 636 10.72 40.91 3.88
N VAL A 637 9.97 40.44 2.87
CA VAL A 637 8.50 40.54 2.86
C VAL A 637 7.89 39.71 4.01
N LEU A 638 8.46 38.54 4.30
CA LEU A 638 8.10 37.76 5.49
C LEU A 638 8.41 38.54 6.78
N ALA A 639 9.59 39.17 6.87
CA ALA A 639 9.97 39.95 8.05
C ALA A 639 9.04 41.13 8.31
N HIS A 640 8.66 41.87 7.26
CA HIS A 640 7.68 42.95 7.35
C HIS A 640 6.34 42.45 7.89
N ARG A 641 5.76 41.40 7.28
CA ARG A 641 4.50 40.78 7.71
C ARG A 641 4.53 40.22 9.13
N LEU A 642 5.69 39.75 9.59
CA LEU A 642 5.85 39.32 10.98
C LEU A 642 5.98 40.51 11.95
N SER A 643 6.56 41.64 11.54
CA SER A 643 6.68 42.84 12.37
C SER A 643 5.33 43.54 12.63
N GLU A 644 4.35 43.32 11.76
CA GLU A 644 2.96 43.77 11.94
C GLU A 644 2.20 42.93 12.99
N ILE A 645 2.74 41.79 13.43
CA ILE A 645 2.11 40.91 14.42
C ILE A 645 2.67 41.24 15.82
N PRO A 646 1.90 41.87 16.74
CA PRO A 646 2.44 42.40 18.00
C PRO A 646 2.98 41.33 18.96
N SER A 647 2.64 40.06 18.76
CA SER A 647 3.09 38.93 19.56
C SER A 647 4.38 38.28 19.07
N VAL A 648 4.96 38.72 17.95
CA VAL A 648 6.23 38.20 17.42
C VAL A 648 7.36 39.18 17.71
N ASP A 649 8.38 38.72 18.44
CA ASP A 649 9.53 39.55 18.81
C ASP A 649 10.52 39.74 17.64
N LEU A 650 11.22 40.88 17.66
CA LEU A 650 12.22 41.24 16.63
C LEU A 650 13.38 40.23 16.54
N GLY A 651 13.73 39.56 17.65
CA GLY A 651 14.77 38.54 17.66
C GLY A 651 14.38 37.30 16.84
N THR A 652 13.17 36.80 17.05
CA THR A 652 12.56 35.74 16.23
C THR A 652 12.51 36.14 14.74
N ILE A 653 12.15 37.39 14.42
CA ILE A 653 12.13 37.88 13.03
C ILE A 653 13.54 37.84 12.41
N CYS A 654 14.53 38.44 13.08
CA CYS A 654 15.89 38.48 12.57
C CYS A 654 16.50 37.06 12.45
N TRP A 655 16.21 36.16 13.40
CA TRP A 655 16.61 34.76 13.34
C TRP A 655 15.99 34.03 12.14
N LEU A 656 14.71 34.31 11.81
CA LEU A 656 14.05 33.76 10.63
C LEU A 656 14.65 34.29 9.33
N VAL A 657 15.05 35.57 9.28
CA VAL A 657 15.75 36.15 8.13
C VAL A 657 17.11 35.50 7.92
N ASP A 658 17.93 35.34 8.98
CA ASP A 658 19.23 34.66 8.85
C ASP A 658 19.06 33.16 8.50
N PHE A 659 18.05 32.48 9.06
CA PHE A 659 17.72 31.10 8.69
C PHE A 659 17.38 30.97 7.19
N LEU A 660 16.67 31.95 6.61
CA LEU A 660 16.23 31.88 5.22
C LEU A 660 17.27 32.39 4.21
N THR A 661 18.22 33.23 4.62
CA THR A 661 19.21 33.87 3.73
C THR A 661 20.58 33.18 3.76
N THR A 662 21.38 33.34 2.70
CA THR A 662 22.77 32.85 2.60
C THR A 662 22.95 31.34 2.86
N ARG A 663 21.95 30.52 2.51
CA ARG A 663 21.97 29.07 2.78
C ARG A 663 22.80 28.33 1.73
N PRO A 664 23.82 27.53 2.09
CA PRO A 664 24.49 26.66 1.14
C PRO A 664 23.57 25.52 0.70
N GLN A 665 23.46 25.28 -0.61
CA GLN A 665 22.73 24.14 -1.17
C GLN A 665 23.52 23.42 -2.27
N ARG A 666 23.32 22.11 -2.34
CA ARG A 666 23.83 21.24 -3.41
C ARG A 666 22.79 20.21 -3.82
N THR A 667 22.69 19.90 -5.11
CA THR A 667 21.72 18.94 -5.66
C THR A 667 22.39 17.57 -5.86
N ARG A 668 21.72 16.51 -5.41
CA ARG A 668 22.21 15.11 -5.51
C ARG A 668 21.36 14.29 -6.46
N VAL A 669 21.94 13.88 -7.58
CA VAL A 669 21.35 12.92 -8.53
C VAL A 669 22.11 11.60 -8.40
N ASN A 670 21.40 10.52 -8.06
CA ASN A 670 21.99 9.22 -7.74
C ASN A 670 23.12 9.32 -6.69
N GLU A 671 24.36 9.02 -7.09
CA GLU A 671 25.57 9.08 -6.26
C GLU A 671 26.45 10.32 -6.57
N THR A 672 26.00 11.21 -7.47
CA THR A 672 26.70 12.44 -7.87
C THR A 672 26.09 13.69 -7.22
N LEU A 673 26.96 14.64 -6.87
CA LEU A 673 26.61 15.96 -6.33
C LEU A 673 26.94 17.07 -7.34
N SER A 674 26.14 18.13 -7.36
CA SER A 674 26.45 19.39 -8.02
C SER A 674 27.49 20.20 -7.23
N GLY A 675 27.90 21.35 -7.77
CA GLY A 675 28.54 22.39 -6.98
C GLY A 675 27.64 22.91 -5.84
N THR A 676 28.26 23.57 -4.85
CA THR A 676 27.54 24.30 -3.80
C THR A 676 27.20 25.69 -4.31
N LEU A 677 25.92 26.07 -4.23
CA LEU A 677 25.45 27.42 -4.53
C LEU A 677 24.79 28.00 -3.28
N LEU A 678 24.84 29.33 -3.12
CA LEU A 678 24.14 30.02 -2.04
C LEU A 678 22.72 30.34 -2.46
N CYS A 679 21.78 30.23 -1.52
CA CYS A 679 20.37 30.50 -1.70
C CYS A 679 19.89 31.52 -0.67
N SER A 680 19.38 32.67 -1.12
CA SER A 680 18.85 33.75 -0.27
C SER A 680 17.34 33.96 -0.38
N THR A 681 16.66 33.32 -1.33
CA THR A 681 15.20 33.37 -1.49
C THR A 681 14.51 32.06 -1.13
N GLY A 682 13.20 32.10 -0.88
CA GLY A 682 12.36 30.94 -0.61
C GLY A 682 12.62 30.23 0.71
N SER A 683 11.89 29.14 0.96
CA SER A 683 12.09 28.25 2.10
C SER A 683 12.21 26.79 1.66
N PRO A 684 13.12 25.97 2.22
CA PRO A 684 13.51 24.72 1.59
C PRO A 684 12.44 23.64 1.76
N GLN A 685 11.94 23.09 0.64
CA GLN A 685 10.89 22.07 0.63
C GLN A 685 11.36 20.78 1.33
N GLY A 686 10.95 20.57 2.59
CA GLY A 686 11.39 19.44 3.42
C GLY A 686 11.86 19.85 4.83
N CYS A 687 12.08 21.14 5.07
CA CYS A 687 12.26 21.71 6.40
C CYS A 687 10.96 21.66 7.22
N VAL A 688 11.11 21.71 8.55
CA VAL A 688 10.01 21.61 9.52
C VAL A 688 9.24 22.93 9.65
N LEU A 689 9.95 24.06 9.53
CA LEU A 689 9.38 25.42 9.61
C LEU A 689 8.68 25.87 8.33
N SER A 690 9.18 25.50 7.13
CA SER A 690 8.69 26.05 5.85
C SER A 690 7.17 26.08 5.66
N PRO A 691 6.38 25.06 6.05
CA PRO A 691 4.92 25.12 5.96
C PRO A 691 4.29 26.22 6.84
N LEU A 692 4.84 26.45 8.04
CA LEU A 692 4.39 27.51 8.94
C LEU A 692 4.79 28.88 8.38
N LEU A 693 6.01 29.02 7.88
CA LEU A 693 6.48 30.28 7.29
C LEU A 693 5.67 30.67 6.05
N PHE A 694 5.33 29.72 5.17
CA PHE A 694 4.44 29.97 4.03
C PHE A 694 3.02 30.35 4.45
N MET A 695 2.48 29.69 5.49
CA MET A 695 1.17 30.02 6.04
C MET A 695 1.12 31.46 6.60
N LEU A 696 2.20 31.91 7.28
CA LEU A 696 2.33 33.28 7.78
C LEU A 696 2.57 34.28 6.64
N TYR A 697 3.37 33.92 5.63
CA TYR A 697 3.62 34.73 4.44
C TYR A 697 2.36 35.07 3.65
N THR A 698 1.38 34.15 3.63
CA THR A 698 0.12 34.28 2.89
C THR A 698 -1.07 34.70 3.77
N ASN A 699 -0.81 35.12 5.02
CA ASN A 699 -1.87 35.35 6.01
C ASN A 699 -2.66 36.65 5.80
N ASP A 700 -2.04 37.66 5.21
CA ASP A 700 -2.63 38.95 4.83
C ASP A 700 -3.42 38.88 3.51
N CYS A 701 -3.29 37.80 2.73
CA CYS A 701 -4.07 37.52 1.52
C CYS A 701 -5.55 37.23 1.82
N LYS A 702 -6.28 38.24 2.30
CA LYS A 702 -7.70 38.19 2.65
C LYS A 702 -8.51 39.00 1.64
N SER A 703 -9.79 38.65 1.48
CA SER A 703 -10.74 39.50 0.78
C SER A 703 -11.23 40.60 1.72
N THR A 704 -11.29 41.84 1.23
CA THR A 704 -11.90 42.98 1.90
C THR A 704 -13.38 43.18 1.51
N PHE A 705 -13.94 42.31 0.67
CA PHE A 705 -15.29 42.42 0.12
C PHE A 705 -16.20 41.34 0.72
N GLU A 706 -17.40 41.73 1.16
CA GLU A 706 -18.31 40.82 1.88
C GLU A 706 -18.79 39.62 1.04
N SER A 707 -19.13 39.82 -0.23
CA SER A 707 -19.64 38.78 -1.14
C SER A 707 -18.55 37.97 -1.85
N ARG A 708 -17.28 38.15 -1.48
CA ARG A 708 -16.13 37.54 -2.18
C ARG A 708 -15.13 37.01 -1.17
N HIS A 709 -14.64 35.78 -1.35
CA HIS A 709 -13.79 35.09 -0.37
C HIS A 709 -12.54 34.50 -1.03
N ILE A 710 -11.45 34.38 -0.27
CA ILE A 710 -10.20 33.75 -0.73
C ILE A 710 -9.88 32.58 0.20
N ILE A 711 -10.25 31.37 -0.22
CA ILE A 711 -9.97 30.14 0.52
C ILE A 711 -8.58 29.65 0.13
N LYS A 712 -7.75 29.33 1.14
CA LYS A 712 -6.36 28.94 0.96
C LYS A 712 -6.10 27.55 1.54
N PHE A 713 -5.40 26.72 0.76
CA PHE A 713 -4.84 25.45 1.20
C PHE A 713 -3.39 25.35 0.70
N ALA A 714 -2.48 25.96 1.47
CA ALA A 714 -1.07 26.10 1.10
C ALA A 714 -0.95 26.89 -0.22
N ASP A 715 -0.31 26.33 -1.24
CA ASP A 715 -0.15 26.95 -2.57
C ASP A 715 -1.43 26.88 -3.43
N ASP A 716 -2.40 26.00 -3.12
CA ASP A 716 -3.70 26.00 -3.78
C ASP A 716 -4.59 27.11 -3.20
N SER A 717 -5.05 28.05 -4.02
CA SER A 717 -5.97 29.14 -3.61
C SER A 717 -7.18 29.22 -4.54
N VAL A 718 -8.37 29.47 -3.98
CA VAL A 718 -9.59 29.71 -4.77
C VAL A 718 -10.24 31.03 -4.36
N ILE A 719 -10.46 31.87 -5.37
CA ILE A 719 -11.24 33.12 -5.25
C ILE A 719 -12.69 32.75 -5.54
N VAL A 720 -13.54 32.90 -4.54
CA VAL A 720 -14.98 32.70 -4.60
C VAL A 720 -15.64 34.06 -4.78
N SER A 721 -16.49 34.21 -5.79
CA SER A 721 -17.30 35.41 -5.99
C SER A 721 -18.77 35.03 -6.04
N LEU A 722 -19.51 35.51 -5.04
CA LEU A 722 -20.94 35.30 -4.87
C LEU A 722 -21.65 36.47 -5.56
N LEU A 723 -22.20 36.22 -6.75
CA LEU A 723 -22.65 37.27 -7.67
C LEU A 723 -24.18 37.34 -7.75
N GLN A 724 -24.70 38.55 -7.93
CA GLN A 724 -26.10 38.80 -8.28
C GLN A 724 -26.29 39.03 -9.79
N ASP A 725 -27.54 39.14 -10.23
CA ASP A 725 -27.95 39.20 -11.65
C ASP A 725 -27.17 40.24 -12.50
N HIS A 726 -26.76 41.34 -11.88
CA HIS A 726 -26.07 42.48 -12.50
C HIS A 726 -24.54 42.38 -12.54
N GLU A 727 -23.92 41.42 -11.83
CA GLU A 727 -22.46 41.29 -11.74
C GLU A 727 -21.96 40.15 -12.63
N ALA A 728 -21.17 40.44 -13.67
CA ALA A 728 -20.75 39.42 -14.64
C ALA A 728 -19.42 38.72 -14.34
N GLY A 729 -18.69 39.09 -13.28
CA GLY A 729 -17.35 38.58 -13.02
C GLY A 729 -16.81 38.87 -11.62
N HIS A 730 -15.57 38.43 -11.36
CA HIS A 730 -14.94 38.56 -10.04
C HIS A 730 -14.87 40.00 -9.53
N GLY A 731 -14.76 40.99 -10.42
CA GLY A 731 -14.63 42.40 -10.02
C GLY A 731 -13.32 42.67 -9.29
N PRO A 732 -13.26 43.69 -8.40
CA PRO A 732 -12.01 44.22 -7.86
C PRO A 732 -11.22 43.25 -6.97
N VAL A 733 -11.82 42.16 -6.48
CA VAL A 733 -11.11 41.14 -5.67
C VAL A 733 -10.04 40.40 -6.48
N LEU A 734 -10.24 40.21 -7.79
CA LEU A 734 -9.26 39.56 -8.64
C LEU A 734 -8.05 40.48 -8.88
N ASP A 735 -8.29 41.76 -9.17
CA ASP A 735 -7.22 42.75 -9.32
C ASP A 735 -6.45 42.95 -8.01
N HIS A 736 -7.15 43.00 -6.87
CA HIS A 736 -6.54 43.03 -5.54
C HIS A 736 -5.66 41.80 -5.29
N PHE A 737 -6.15 40.59 -5.59
CA PHE A 737 -5.38 39.36 -5.47
C PHE A 737 -4.15 39.34 -6.39
N VAL A 738 -4.28 39.78 -7.64
CA VAL A 738 -3.16 39.82 -8.60
C VAL A 738 -2.09 40.82 -8.16
N ARG A 739 -2.48 42.03 -7.69
CA ARG A 739 -1.54 43.01 -7.10
C ARG A 739 -0.86 42.44 -5.87
N TRP A 740 -1.62 41.87 -4.93
CA TRP A 740 -1.06 41.23 -3.74
C TRP A 740 -0.07 40.10 -4.09
N CYS A 741 -0.32 39.33 -5.16
CA CYS A 741 0.63 38.32 -5.63
C CYS A 741 1.95 38.95 -6.11
N ASP A 742 1.89 40.08 -6.80
CA ASP A 742 3.06 40.81 -7.29
C ASP A 742 3.85 41.47 -6.17
N ASP A 743 3.18 42.16 -5.24
CA ASP A 743 3.78 42.72 -4.02
C ASP A 743 4.41 41.62 -3.14
N SER A 744 3.83 40.41 -3.18
CA SER A 744 4.34 39.21 -2.49
C SER A 744 5.38 38.43 -3.29
N TYR A 745 5.76 38.85 -4.49
CA TYR A 745 6.66 38.13 -5.41
C TYR A 745 6.22 36.68 -5.73
N LEU A 746 4.93 36.36 -5.57
CA LEU A 746 4.34 35.05 -5.84
C LEU A 746 3.86 34.97 -7.30
N GLN A 747 4.70 34.42 -8.17
CA GLN A 747 4.41 34.30 -9.60
C GLN A 747 3.19 33.39 -9.89
N LEU A 748 2.05 34.00 -10.19
CA LEU A 748 0.82 33.31 -10.59
C LEU A 748 0.97 32.64 -11.97
N ASN A 749 0.56 31.38 -12.09
CA ASN A 749 0.63 30.61 -13.33
C ASN A 749 -0.68 30.68 -14.12
N VAL A 750 -0.85 31.71 -14.94
CA VAL A 750 -2.11 31.93 -15.70
C VAL A 750 -2.50 30.72 -16.56
N SER A 751 -1.54 30.00 -17.14
CA SER A 751 -1.81 28.80 -17.97
C SER A 751 -2.43 27.63 -17.19
N LYS A 752 -2.25 27.59 -15.88
CA LYS A 752 -2.83 26.59 -14.98
C LYS A 752 -3.98 27.12 -14.15
N THR A 753 -4.03 28.42 -13.90
CA THR A 753 -5.20 29.09 -13.33
C THR A 753 -6.43 28.74 -14.19
N LYS A 754 -7.55 28.41 -13.54
CA LYS A 754 -8.81 28.07 -14.20
C LYS A 754 -9.97 28.82 -13.57
N ASP A 755 -10.90 29.23 -14.42
CA ASP A 755 -12.13 29.91 -14.03
C ASP A 755 -13.31 28.96 -14.22
N MET A 756 -14.25 28.91 -13.29
CA MET A 756 -15.43 28.05 -13.34
C MET A 756 -16.66 28.83 -12.91
N LYS A 757 -17.72 28.77 -13.73
CA LYS A 757 -19.01 29.39 -13.46
C LYS A 757 -20.00 28.33 -12.98
N ILE A 758 -20.77 28.63 -11.94
CA ILE A 758 -21.91 27.83 -11.49
C ILE A 758 -23.14 28.73 -11.58
N ASP A 759 -24.10 28.37 -12.44
CA ASP A 759 -25.25 29.22 -12.79
C ASP A 759 -26.43 28.35 -13.19
N PHE A 760 -27.48 28.34 -12.37
CA PHE A 760 -28.69 27.53 -12.56
C PHE A 760 -29.87 28.33 -13.13
N ARG A 761 -29.66 29.58 -13.56
CA ARG A 761 -30.71 30.42 -14.17
C ARG A 761 -31.14 29.84 -15.53
N LYS A 762 -32.45 29.83 -15.81
CA LYS A 762 -33.03 29.33 -17.08
C LYS A 762 -32.43 30.04 -18.33
N ASN A 763 -32.18 31.35 -18.23
CA ASN A 763 -31.55 32.17 -19.27
C ASN A 763 -30.35 32.94 -18.69
N PRO A 764 -29.13 32.35 -18.65
CA PRO A 764 -27.96 33.02 -18.08
C PRO A 764 -27.41 34.09 -19.04
N PRO A 765 -27.04 35.30 -18.56
CA PRO A 765 -26.44 36.33 -19.40
C PRO A 765 -25.07 35.92 -19.95
N VAL A 766 -24.72 36.48 -21.11
CA VAL A 766 -23.40 36.28 -21.76
C VAL A 766 -22.31 36.67 -20.78
N THR A 767 -21.41 35.73 -20.51
CA THR A 767 -20.46 35.85 -19.40
C THR A 767 -19.17 36.52 -19.88
N ALA A 768 -18.75 37.58 -19.19
CA ALA A 768 -17.49 38.26 -19.47
C ALA A 768 -16.30 37.30 -19.28
N GLN A 769 -15.33 37.30 -20.19
CA GLN A 769 -14.12 36.51 -20.05
C GLN A 769 -13.22 37.05 -18.92
N THR A 770 -12.65 36.16 -18.09
CA THR A 770 -11.71 36.56 -17.04
C THR A 770 -10.33 36.79 -17.66
N PHE A 771 -9.74 37.96 -17.39
CA PHE A 771 -8.37 38.28 -17.78
C PHE A 771 -7.50 38.45 -16.54
N VAL A 772 -6.28 37.93 -16.60
CA VAL A 772 -5.23 38.12 -15.59
C VAL A 772 -4.00 38.62 -16.31
N LYS A 773 -3.55 39.84 -15.98
CA LYS A 773 -2.40 40.51 -16.64
C LYS A 773 -2.52 40.53 -18.17
N GLY A 774 -3.71 40.87 -18.69
CA GLY A 774 -4.01 40.89 -20.12
C GLY A 774 -4.12 39.52 -20.80
N THR A 775 -3.84 38.42 -20.10
CA THR A 775 -3.99 37.05 -20.61
C THR A 775 -5.35 36.49 -20.20
N ALA A 776 -6.07 35.89 -21.15
CA ALA A 776 -7.34 35.21 -20.85
C ALA A 776 -7.11 33.96 -19.97
N VAL A 777 -7.96 33.77 -18.96
CA VAL A 777 -8.00 32.55 -18.14
C VAL A 777 -8.97 31.56 -18.79
N ASP A 778 -8.54 30.29 -18.91
CA ASP A 778 -9.42 29.24 -19.44
C ASP A 778 -10.61 29.01 -18.50
N THR A 779 -11.82 29.17 -19.06
CA THR A 779 -13.06 28.77 -18.39
C THR A 779 -13.29 27.26 -18.55
N VAL A 780 -13.63 26.57 -17.45
CA VAL A 780 -13.83 25.12 -17.42
C VAL A 780 -15.15 24.74 -16.74
N ASN A 781 -15.76 23.66 -17.21
CA ASN A 781 -16.99 23.09 -16.64
C ASN A 781 -16.71 22.06 -15.53
N HIS A 782 -15.45 21.66 -15.35
CA HIS A 782 -15.04 20.80 -14.24
C HIS A 782 -13.59 21.09 -13.86
N TYR A 783 -13.31 21.09 -12.55
CA TYR A 783 -11.98 21.33 -12.01
C TYR A 783 -11.68 20.41 -10.83
N LYS A 784 -10.41 20.02 -10.68
CA LYS A 784 -9.98 19.10 -9.62
C LYS A 784 -9.32 19.84 -8.45
N TYR A 785 -10.15 20.39 -7.56
CA TYR A 785 -9.70 21.12 -6.38
C TYR A 785 -9.37 20.16 -5.22
N LEU A 786 -8.15 20.26 -4.68
CA LEU A 786 -7.63 19.48 -3.53
C LEU A 786 -7.77 17.94 -3.62
N GLY A 787 -8.04 17.40 -4.82
CA GLY A 787 -8.23 15.96 -5.04
C GLY A 787 -9.65 15.55 -5.40
N THR A 788 -10.64 16.39 -5.07
CA THR A 788 -12.06 16.26 -5.44
C THR A 788 -12.29 16.89 -6.81
N ILE A 789 -13.10 16.26 -7.67
CA ILE A 789 -13.56 16.89 -8.92
C ILE A 789 -14.87 17.62 -8.62
N LEU A 790 -14.88 18.92 -8.88
CA LEU A 790 -16.06 19.78 -8.87
C LEU A 790 -16.49 19.99 -10.32
N ASP A 791 -17.79 20.09 -10.56
CA ASP A 791 -18.39 20.40 -11.86
C ASP A 791 -19.37 21.57 -11.76
N ASP A 792 -19.63 22.22 -12.89
CA ASP A 792 -20.50 23.39 -13.05
C ASP A 792 -21.98 23.13 -12.67
N LYS A 793 -22.36 21.85 -12.56
CA LYS A 793 -23.70 21.40 -12.16
C LYS A 793 -23.79 20.88 -10.74
N LEU A 794 -22.66 20.78 -10.02
CA LEU A 794 -22.53 20.15 -8.70
C LEU A 794 -23.07 18.71 -8.64
N SER A 795 -22.99 17.94 -9.74
CA SER A 795 -23.49 16.56 -9.79
C SER A 795 -22.53 15.54 -9.16
N PHE A 796 -21.24 15.86 -9.11
CA PHE A 796 -20.15 15.00 -8.61
C PHE A 796 -19.98 13.66 -9.34
N GLU A 797 -20.71 13.39 -10.43
CA GLU A 797 -20.63 12.13 -11.18
C GLU A 797 -19.19 11.81 -11.59
N SER A 798 -18.49 12.79 -12.18
CA SER A 798 -17.09 12.65 -12.59
C SER A 798 -16.14 12.35 -11.42
N ASN A 799 -16.44 12.87 -10.23
CA ASN A 799 -15.67 12.60 -9.01
C ASN A 799 -15.87 11.15 -8.54
N SER A 800 -17.13 10.74 -8.41
CA SER A 800 -17.54 9.37 -8.05
C SER A 800 -16.92 8.36 -9.01
N ASP A 801 -16.98 8.64 -10.31
CA ASP A 801 -16.42 7.77 -11.34
C ASP A 801 -14.88 7.70 -11.28
N ALA A 802 -14.21 8.83 -11.04
CA ALA A 802 -12.75 8.87 -10.83
C ALA A 802 -12.31 8.13 -9.55
N ILE A 803 -13.11 8.19 -8.47
CA ILE A 803 -12.89 7.45 -7.22
C ILE A 803 -13.11 5.95 -7.48
N CYS A 804 -14.21 5.54 -8.10
CA CYS A 804 -14.48 4.16 -8.50
C CYS A 804 -13.36 3.60 -9.39
N ARG A 805 -12.88 4.36 -10.38
CA ARG A 805 -11.73 3.99 -11.22
C ARG A 805 -10.44 3.88 -10.40
N LYS A 806 -10.16 4.78 -9.44
CA LYS A 806 -8.99 4.67 -8.53
C LYS A 806 -9.09 3.44 -7.60
N VAL A 807 -10.25 3.16 -7.04
CA VAL A 807 -10.51 1.97 -6.21
C VAL A 807 -10.31 0.70 -7.03
N ASN A 808 -10.80 0.67 -8.27
CA ASN A 808 -10.62 -0.47 -9.16
C ASN A 808 -9.16 -0.60 -9.66
N GLN A 809 -8.46 0.49 -9.99
CA GLN A 809 -7.02 0.44 -10.34
C GLN A 809 -6.12 0.02 -9.16
N SER A 810 -6.47 0.43 -7.94
CA SER A 810 -5.79 -0.01 -6.72
C SER A 810 -6.11 -1.47 -6.34
N ARG A 811 -7.22 -2.03 -6.82
CA ARG A 811 -7.49 -3.49 -6.83
C ARG A 811 -6.72 -4.26 -7.94
N VAL A 812 -6.44 -3.62 -9.09
CA VAL A 812 -5.88 -4.27 -10.29
C VAL A 812 -4.35 -4.42 -10.29
N SER A 813 -3.60 -3.61 -9.53
CA SER A 813 -2.14 -3.73 -9.49
C SER A 813 -1.68 -5.01 -8.75
N PRO A 814 -0.82 -5.88 -9.34
CA PRO A 814 -0.55 -7.22 -8.81
C PRO A 814 0.25 -7.25 -7.48
N GLU A 815 0.74 -6.10 -7.02
CA GLU A 815 1.52 -5.91 -5.78
C GLU A 815 0.66 -5.31 -4.64
N LYS A 816 -0.66 -5.56 -4.64
CA LYS A 816 -1.61 -5.01 -3.64
C LYS A 816 -2.60 -6.06 -3.09
N ARG A 817 -2.20 -7.33 -2.97
CA ARG A 817 -3.13 -8.48 -2.88
C ARG A 817 -3.58 -8.95 -1.49
N ASN A 818 -3.11 -8.37 -0.38
CA ASN A 818 -3.20 -9.01 0.94
C ASN A 818 -4.05 -8.30 2.03
N CYS A 819 -5.04 -7.48 1.65
CA CYS A 819 -6.00 -6.88 2.60
C CYS A 819 -7.48 -6.98 2.17
N PRO A 820 -8.20 -8.04 2.58
CA PRO A 820 -9.65 -8.03 2.68
C PRO A 820 -10.07 -7.88 4.15
N PHE A 821 -10.34 -6.65 4.62
CA PHE A 821 -11.35 -6.33 5.66
C PHE A 821 -11.43 -4.83 5.99
N GLU A 822 -10.28 -4.13 6.14
CA GLU A 822 -10.26 -2.75 6.68
C GLU A 822 -10.52 -1.68 5.62
N ALA A 823 -9.98 -1.84 4.41
CA ALA A 823 -10.22 -0.89 3.31
C ALA A 823 -11.71 -0.71 3.00
N MET A 824 -12.53 -1.77 3.14
CA MET A 824 -13.96 -1.76 2.83
C MET A 824 -14.81 -1.05 3.89
N ARG A 825 -14.41 -1.10 5.18
CA ARG A 825 -15.07 -0.32 6.25
C ARG A 825 -14.61 1.13 6.28
N CYS A 826 -13.32 1.42 6.05
CA CYS A 826 -12.84 2.79 5.99
C CYS A 826 -13.32 3.51 4.72
N SER A 827 -13.31 2.86 3.54
CA SER A 827 -13.91 3.44 2.35
C SER A 827 -15.42 3.59 2.53
N GLY A 828 -16.12 2.57 3.04
CA GLY A 828 -17.56 2.65 3.30
C GLY A 828 -17.94 3.76 4.27
N LEU A 829 -17.18 3.99 5.35
CA LEU A 829 -17.45 5.07 6.31
C LEU A 829 -16.97 6.45 5.86
N GLN A 830 -15.92 6.58 5.05
CA GLN A 830 -15.55 7.86 4.44
C GLN A 830 -16.48 8.21 3.28
N GLN A 831 -16.91 7.22 2.51
CA GLN A 831 -17.87 7.36 1.42
C GLN A 831 -19.27 7.65 1.98
N LEU A 832 -19.79 6.90 2.96
CA LEU A 832 -21.05 7.24 3.66
C LEU A 832 -20.97 8.56 4.43
N ARG A 833 -19.79 9.01 4.89
CA ARG A 833 -19.65 10.37 5.42
C ARG A 833 -19.73 11.41 4.31
N TYR A 834 -18.95 11.27 3.24
CA TYR A 834 -18.98 12.18 2.10
C TYR A 834 -20.38 12.24 1.48
N GLU A 835 -21.00 11.08 1.26
CA GLU A 835 -22.38 10.92 0.78
C GLU A 835 -23.38 11.52 1.77
N ASN A 836 -23.40 11.16 3.05
CA ASN A 836 -24.44 11.65 3.97
C ASN A 836 -24.23 13.07 4.52
N SER A 837 -23.01 13.60 4.56
CA SER A 837 -22.71 14.92 5.16
C SER A 837 -22.27 16.00 4.18
N ILE A 838 -22.05 15.66 2.90
CA ILE A 838 -21.72 16.65 1.85
C ILE A 838 -22.61 16.42 0.62
N GLN A 839 -22.69 15.20 0.09
CA GLN A 839 -23.37 14.95 -1.17
C GLN A 839 -24.91 14.98 -1.06
N LEU A 840 -25.50 14.23 -0.13
CA LEU A 840 -26.97 14.19 0.08
C LEU A 840 -27.55 15.57 0.35
N PRO A 841 -26.99 16.41 1.26
CA PRO A 841 -27.54 17.75 1.48
C PRO A 841 -27.51 18.63 0.23
N VAL A 842 -26.42 18.59 -0.54
CA VAL A 842 -26.26 19.37 -1.78
C VAL A 842 -27.18 18.84 -2.89
N GLN A 843 -27.32 17.53 -2.98
CA GLN A 843 -28.13 16.86 -4.00
C GLN A 843 -29.62 16.98 -3.70
N LEU A 844 -30.06 16.85 -2.44
CA LEU A 844 -31.42 17.20 -2.02
C LEU A 844 -31.73 18.68 -2.23
N ALA A 845 -30.81 19.60 -1.92
CA ALA A 845 -31.03 21.03 -2.18
C ALA A 845 -31.21 21.31 -3.68
N GLY A 846 -30.36 20.72 -4.53
CA GLY A 846 -30.47 20.82 -5.99
C GLY A 846 -31.76 20.20 -6.54
N ASP A 847 -32.14 19.02 -6.06
CA ASP A 847 -33.38 18.32 -6.48
C ASP A 847 -34.64 19.05 -5.98
N LEU A 848 -34.62 19.60 -4.75
CA LEU A 848 -35.70 20.45 -4.22
C LEU A 848 -35.81 21.75 -5.02
N GLN A 849 -34.70 22.38 -5.41
CA GLN A 849 -34.72 23.61 -6.20
C GLN A 849 -35.13 23.35 -7.67
N LEU A 850 -34.78 22.19 -8.23
CA LEU A 850 -35.31 21.72 -9.52
C LEU A 850 -36.80 21.38 -9.46
N ALA A 851 -37.30 20.89 -8.32
CA ALA A 851 -38.75 20.69 -8.09
C ALA A 851 -39.47 22.04 -7.94
N TRP A 852 -38.91 22.99 -7.19
CA TRP A 852 -39.44 24.35 -7.03
C TRP A 852 -39.53 25.10 -8.37
N LEU A 853 -38.46 25.06 -9.18
CA LEU A 853 -38.41 25.68 -10.52
C LEU A 853 -39.32 25.01 -11.57
N ARG A 854 -39.97 23.89 -11.22
CA ARG A 854 -41.03 23.22 -12.00
C ARG A 854 -42.45 23.52 -11.47
N MET A 855 -42.59 24.18 -10.32
CA MET A 855 -43.88 24.56 -9.72
C MET A 855 -44.32 26.00 -10.08
N ASP A 856 -43.54 26.72 -10.89
CA ASP A 856 -43.82 28.11 -11.34
C ASP A 856 -45.10 28.26 -12.21
N ASP A 857 -45.86 27.19 -12.50
CA ASP A 857 -47.07 27.21 -13.34
C ASP A 857 -48.40 27.08 -12.56
N THR A 858 -48.40 27.11 -11.22
CA THR A 858 -49.64 27.11 -10.41
C THR A 858 -49.66 28.22 -9.37
N SER A 859 -50.60 29.15 -9.53
CA SER A 859 -51.01 30.12 -8.52
C SER A 859 -51.67 29.44 -7.31
N ASP A 860 -51.53 30.07 -6.14
CA ASP A 860 -52.20 29.78 -4.86
C ASP A 860 -51.90 28.44 -4.17
N ILE A 861 -50.83 28.39 -3.36
CA ILE A 861 -50.74 27.56 -2.15
C ILE A 861 -50.08 28.36 -1.00
N ASP A 862 -50.64 28.23 0.21
CA ASP A 862 -50.26 28.94 1.44
C ASP A 862 -48.78 28.81 1.89
N GLN A 863 -48.24 29.90 2.44
CA GLN A 863 -46.86 29.98 2.94
C GLN A 863 -46.64 29.44 4.38
N SER A 864 -47.65 28.85 5.01
CA SER A 864 -47.65 28.58 6.47
C SER A 864 -47.03 27.25 6.92
N ILE A 865 -46.56 26.38 6.01
CA ILE A 865 -46.11 25.01 6.34
C ILE A 865 -44.57 24.84 6.28
N ALA A 866 -43.82 25.85 5.83
CA ALA A 866 -42.38 25.72 5.56
C ALA A 866 -41.43 25.98 6.76
N ILE A 867 -41.95 26.36 7.94
CA ILE A 867 -41.13 26.79 9.09
C ILE A 867 -41.33 25.84 10.28
N ASP A 868 -40.75 24.64 10.22
CA ASP A 868 -40.59 23.80 11.43
C ASP A 868 -39.44 22.76 11.37
N VAL A 869 -38.63 22.74 10.30
CA VAL A 869 -37.55 21.73 10.10
C VAL A 869 -36.15 22.29 10.41
N LEU A 870 -36.01 23.59 10.70
CA LEU A 870 -34.72 24.25 10.95
C LEU A 870 -34.35 24.33 12.45
N GLY A 871 -34.52 23.23 13.17
CA GLY A 871 -33.91 23.04 14.49
C GLY A 871 -32.52 22.41 14.38
N THR A 872 -31.46 23.12 14.76
CA THR A 872 -30.08 22.61 14.71
C THR A 872 -29.88 21.40 15.65
N PRO A 873 -29.59 20.19 15.16
CA PRO A 873 -29.34 19.05 16.04
C PRO A 873 -27.93 19.11 16.63
N THR A 874 -27.81 18.90 17.93
CA THR A 874 -26.49 18.73 18.55
C THR A 874 -26.01 17.30 18.38
N LEU A 875 -24.69 17.07 18.48
CA LEU A 875 -24.07 15.74 18.33
C LEU A 875 -24.51 14.69 19.38
N LYS A 876 -25.38 15.06 20.32
CA LYS A 876 -25.99 14.18 21.33
C LYS A 876 -27.24 13.50 20.77
N ASP A 877 -28.08 14.24 20.05
CA ASP A 877 -29.44 13.84 19.65
C ASP A 877 -29.43 12.76 18.55
N VAL A 878 -28.36 12.74 17.73
CA VAL A 878 -28.13 11.73 16.68
C VAL A 878 -27.84 10.33 17.26
N LYS A 879 -27.46 10.23 18.54
CA LYS A 879 -27.12 8.95 19.16
C LYS A 879 -28.34 8.17 19.63
N ASP A 880 -29.34 8.88 20.15
CA ASP A 880 -30.50 8.26 20.79
C ASP A 880 -31.56 7.85 19.75
N ASN A 881 -31.66 8.58 18.63
CA ASN A 881 -32.52 8.22 17.50
C ASN A 881 -32.07 6.96 16.72
N ALA A 882 -30.86 6.44 16.95
CA ALA A 882 -30.35 5.26 16.25
C ALA A 882 -30.96 3.92 16.73
N GLU A 883 -31.66 3.90 17.87
CA GLU A 883 -32.29 2.68 18.42
C GLU A 883 -33.78 2.53 18.08
N ALA A 884 -34.43 3.55 17.50
CA ALA A 884 -35.89 3.60 17.36
C ALA A 884 -36.49 3.01 16.06
N THR A 885 -35.70 2.81 14.99
CA THR A 885 -36.24 2.47 13.65
C THR A 885 -36.09 1.00 13.27
N GLN A 886 -36.81 0.11 13.97
CA GLN A 886 -37.22 -1.21 13.47
C GLN A 886 -38.75 -1.33 13.45
N LYS A 887 -39.38 -0.82 12.40
CA LYS A 887 -40.72 -1.25 11.94
C LYS A 887 -40.90 -0.86 10.46
N PRO A 888 -41.44 -1.76 9.61
CA PRO A 888 -41.76 -1.42 8.24
C PRO A 888 -43.12 -0.69 8.19
N MET A 889 -43.22 0.36 7.38
CA MET A 889 -44.52 0.88 6.96
C MET A 889 -44.60 0.96 5.43
N THR A 890 -45.78 0.59 4.94
CA THR A 890 -46.12 0.31 3.54
C THR A 890 -46.37 1.57 2.74
N LEU A 891 -46.17 1.46 1.42
CA LEU A 891 -46.55 2.46 0.43
C LEU A 891 -47.98 2.96 0.58
N ARG A 892 -48.15 4.28 0.43
CA ARG A 892 -49.18 4.89 -0.42
C ARG A 892 -48.57 6.10 -1.13
#